data_AF-A0A8T0GC89-F1
#
_entry.id   AF-A0A8T0GC89-F1
#
_cell.length_a   1.000
_cell.length_b   1.000
_cell.length_c   1.000
_cell.angle_alpha   90.00
_cell.angle_beta   90.00
_cell.angle_gamma   90.00
#
_symmetry.space_group_name_H-M   'P 1'
#
loop_
_entity.id
_entity.type
_entity.pdbx_description
1 polymer ?
#
loop_
_entity_poly.entity_id
_entity_poly.type
_entity_poly.pdbx_seq_one_letter_code
_entity_poly.pdbx_strand_id
1 'polypeptide(L)'
;MCFWGFRRLLLLLVVLSSSAGSFGEDGFRNSPSGVDESTGVVRVEGGPPGVVWVVQVSDIHINKWKPERGRALRRALGHALKRINPAVVLISGDLTDAKSKEKTYSRQYEDEWIEYQSSIQKVVDDSGIPLNRFNDLRGNHDSYGVPPSSMLDYFSKYSISAALNRSSRVQSVTVEGNDGRKHLFVGFDDSMTVGLRGPSNTFGHPTDDILEQLDQKLRRWENENAEGVTKIVYGHYPMSFTTSTETGKRPEEVMAKNDVTAYLCGHLHAKFGRRLYKRHTVGNKEFWEWEVGDWRSCRLLRVLAIDTGDTSFVDVELLSPTDQSAGRYIMPTFILQTYPLDSRFMLRGSGKTSNNSKTSNSIRTLVFSETLPVSVTARIFDFTLNPPKLVNESFMKLFQDNREESQTGPYYYTAPWESERYHHSSGFKYAMQITVESSEGSICYSDMRFFSVEGEVGEFHLTASAFIVFGFRWERAFPVLLWSMILFLVACLLIPKIFLYQLQKRGRYEEWVISVFTPASSTRAALVKIIKVPFWVMLEGARNNSLWAGMFTYMVYLIIFPWFSGRILGNDYPLGHMYIHGWTVKPFSADPEKTLSGLAIPDIMGIVLPYVYGVILPLLLILSALSAEKVACEFHITSLAKWQKKIESQSQPQSYVASKADAALDNGGSLSEGEITGSIKEEMQTHESDAVTENRGGKHDHCRLCERFIRKGLFLGCAGIAYNHWRFCSTMLGAYGPMVLVTGPAYVWGVPALLMSTLFRTSKVRSKPPRHEQ
;
A
#
# COMPACT_ATOMS: atom_id res chain seq x y z
N MET A 1 -36.99 -65.44 18.93
CA MET A 1 -37.10 -64.01 18.57
C MET A 1 -35.98 -63.26 19.27
N CYS A 2 -34.93 -62.69 18.67
CA CYS A 2 -34.34 -62.63 17.34
C CYS A 2 -32.89 -62.18 17.68
N PHE A 3 -31.76 -62.88 17.44
CA PHE A 3 -31.36 -63.70 16.29
C PHE A 3 -32.09 -63.24 15.03
N TRP A 4 -31.79 -62.01 14.60
CA TRP A 4 -31.91 -61.50 13.22
C TRP A 4 -31.39 -60.04 13.04
N GLY A 5 -30.64 -59.49 14.01
CA GLY A 5 -30.13 -58.10 13.94
C GLY A 5 -28.63 -57.93 13.67
N PHE A 6 -27.79 -58.96 13.84
CA PHE A 6 -26.33 -58.79 13.84
C PHE A 6 -25.61 -59.31 12.58
N ARG A 7 -26.32 -59.97 11.65
CA ARG A 7 -25.79 -60.40 10.34
C ARG A 7 -25.96 -59.38 9.22
N ARG A 8 -26.75 -58.31 9.42
CA ARG A 8 -26.91 -57.21 8.43
C ARG A 8 -25.98 -56.01 8.65
N LEU A 9 -25.29 -55.92 9.80
CA LEU A 9 -24.35 -54.83 10.06
C LEU A 9 -22.90 -55.17 9.65
N LEU A 10 -22.55 -56.45 9.54
CA LEU A 10 -21.19 -56.89 9.14
C LEU A 10 -21.04 -57.18 7.64
N LEU A 11 -22.15 -57.27 6.89
CA LEU A 11 -22.16 -57.43 5.42
C LEU A 11 -22.23 -56.09 4.66
N LEU A 12 -22.40 -54.97 5.38
CA LEU A 12 -22.35 -53.60 4.85
C LEU A 12 -20.95 -52.95 4.97
N LEU A 13 -19.99 -53.64 5.60
CA LEU A 13 -18.62 -53.16 5.81
C LEU A 13 -17.56 -53.92 5.02
N VAL A 14 -17.94 -54.93 4.21
CA VAL A 14 -16.99 -55.76 3.43
C VAL A 14 -17.33 -55.83 1.93
N VAL A 15 -18.34 -55.10 1.45
CA VAL A 15 -18.69 -55.01 0.00
C VAL A 15 -18.65 -53.58 -0.57
N LEU A 16 -18.22 -52.58 0.20
CA LEU A 16 -17.91 -51.23 -0.35
C LEU A 16 -16.42 -50.99 -0.54
N SER A 17 -15.63 -52.06 -0.59
CA SER A 17 -14.24 -52.09 -1.03
C SER A 17 -14.12 -52.84 -2.35
N SER A 18 -14.85 -52.42 -3.39
CA SER A 18 -14.65 -52.78 -4.82
C SER A 18 -15.66 -52.05 -5.73
N SER A 19 -15.55 -50.72 -5.82
CA SER A 19 -16.06 -49.85 -6.90
C SER A 19 -15.63 -48.41 -6.52
N ALA A 20 -14.45 -47.87 -6.83
CA ALA A 20 -13.63 -48.02 -8.03
C ALA A 20 -14.49 -47.88 -9.30
N GLY A 21 -14.99 -46.67 -9.54
CA GLY A 21 -15.68 -46.31 -10.78
C GLY A 21 -16.69 -45.18 -10.60
N SER A 22 -16.32 -44.00 -11.09
CA SER A 22 -17.22 -42.89 -11.44
C SER A 22 -17.80 -42.04 -10.30
N PHE A 23 -16.98 -41.10 -9.82
CA PHE A 23 -17.45 -39.78 -9.38
C PHE A 23 -16.54 -38.73 -10.03
N GLY A 24 -17.03 -38.12 -11.12
CA GLY A 24 -16.59 -36.84 -11.66
C GLY A 24 -15.11 -36.68 -12.00
N GLU A 25 -14.55 -37.52 -12.86
CA GLU A 25 -13.41 -37.11 -13.70
C GLU A 25 -13.93 -36.13 -14.78
N ASP A 26 -14.07 -34.86 -14.40
CA ASP A 26 -13.85 -33.76 -15.34
C ASP A 26 -12.47 -33.16 -15.01
N GLY A 27 -11.47 -34.03 -14.97
CA GLY A 27 -10.06 -33.64 -14.99
C GLY A 27 -9.70 -33.13 -16.38
N PHE A 28 -8.78 -32.15 -16.43
CA PHE A 28 -8.21 -31.60 -17.66
C PHE A 28 -7.94 -32.72 -18.69
N ARG A 29 -8.76 -32.81 -19.74
CA ARG A 29 -8.57 -33.80 -20.81
C ARG A 29 -7.42 -33.33 -21.71
N ASN A 30 -6.31 -34.04 -21.69
CA ASN A 30 -5.17 -33.82 -22.60
C ASN A 30 -5.20 -34.80 -23.78
N SER A 31 -4.97 -34.26 -24.98
CA SER A 31 -4.27 -34.94 -26.09
C SER A 31 -3.02 -34.09 -26.41
N PRO A 32 -1.81 -34.67 -26.50
CA PRO A 32 -0.61 -33.89 -26.74
C PRO A 32 -0.33 -33.73 -28.24
N SER A 33 -0.03 -32.50 -28.67
CA SER A 33 0.78 -32.26 -29.87
C SER A 33 1.57 -30.97 -29.68
N GLY A 34 2.90 -31.06 -29.59
CA GLY A 34 3.82 -29.93 -29.78
C GLY A 34 4.83 -29.63 -28.66
N VAL A 35 4.80 -30.32 -27.52
CA VAL A 35 5.83 -30.16 -26.48
C VAL A 35 6.65 -31.44 -26.39
N ASP A 36 7.95 -31.32 -26.59
CA ASP A 36 8.88 -32.36 -26.18
C ASP A 36 8.98 -32.32 -24.65
N GLU A 37 8.24 -33.22 -23.99
CA GLU A 37 8.19 -33.35 -22.54
C GLU A 37 9.57 -33.63 -21.91
N SER A 38 10.54 -34.08 -22.70
CA SER A 38 11.92 -34.28 -22.24
C SER A 38 12.74 -32.98 -22.15
N THR A 39 12.34 -31.91 -22.85
CA THR A 39 13.12 -30.65 -22.94
C THR A 39 12.36 -29.39 -22.50
N GLY A 40 11.02 -29.35 -22.46
CA GLY A 40 10.27 -28.17 -21.98
C GLY A 40 10.41 -26.94 -22.88
N VAL A 41 10.59 -27.16 -24.18
CA VAL A 41 10.69 -26.14 -25.23
C VAL A 41 9.39 -26.10 -26.02
N VAL A 42 8.83 -24.90 -26.22
CA VAL A 42 7.67 -24.63 -27.06
C VAL A 42 8.17 -24.05 -28.38
N ARG A 43 7.97 -24.76 -29.47
CA ARG A 43 8.27 -24.24 -30.81
C ARG A 43 7.09 -23.42 -31.32
N VAL A 44 7.37 -22.22 -31.83
CA VAL A 44 6.39 -21.44 -32.56
C VAL A 44 6.26 -22.03 -33.96
N GLU A 45 5.02 -22.14 -34.46
CA GLU A 45 4.75 -22.60 -35.83
C GLU A 45 4.18 -21.44 -36.64
N GLY A 46 4.80 -21.16 -37.78
CA GLY A 46 4.39 -20.06 -38.67
C GLY A 46 4.61 -18.66 -38.07
N GLY A 47 4.48 -17.61 -38.89
CA GLY A 47 4.77 -16.26 -38.43
C GLY A 47 6.13 -15.71 -38.88
N PRO A 48 6.30 -14.39 -38.77
CA PRO A 48 7.52 -13.72 -39.23
C PRO A 48 8.77 -14.27 -38.50
N PRO A 49 9.87 -14.53 -39.22
CA PRO A 49 11.09 -15.04 -38.63
C PRO A 49 11.60 -14.16 -37.49
N GLY A 50 11.93 -14.78 -36.35
CA GLY A 50 12.50 -14.09 -35.19
C GLY A 50 11.52 -13.27 -34.35
N VAL A 51 10.21 -13.37 -34.60
CA VAL A 51 9.19 -12.70 -33.78
C VAL A 51 8.38 -13.73 -33.00
N VAL A 52 8.31 -13.54 -31.68
CA VAL A 52 7.50 -14.34 -30.76
C VAL A 52 6.68 -13.40 -29.89
N TRP A 53 5.45 -13.78 -29.54
CA TRP A 53 4.65 -13.02 -28.57
C TRP A 53 4.03 -13.93 -27.51
N VAL A 54 3.86 -13.38 -26.31
CA VAL A 54 3.27 -14.05 -25.15
C VAL A 54 2.25 -13.13 -24.49
N VAL A 55 1.37 -13.69 -23.65
CA VAL A 55 0.40 -12.93 -22.86
C VAL A 55 0.71 -13.05 -21.38
N GLN A 56 0.63 -11.94 -20.66
CA GLN A 56 0.60 -11.92 -19.18
C GLN A 56 -0.78 -11.45 -18.70
N VAL A 57 -1.36 -12.18 -17.75
CA VAL A 57 -2.54 -11.77 -16.97
C VAL A 57 -2.17 -11.82 -15.49
N SER A 58 -2.60 -10.85 -14.70
CA SER A 58 -2.36 -10.81 -13.25
C SER A 58 -3.62 -10.46 -12.51
N ASP A 59 -3.64 -10.81 -11.22
CA ASP A 59 -4.62 -10.30 -10.27
C ASP A 59 -6.06 -10.59 -10.74
N ILE A 60 -6.34 -11.88 -10.94
CA ILE A 60 -7.63 -12.39 -11.40
C ILE A 60 -8.69 -12.17 -10.31
N HIS A 61 -8.37 -12.49 -9.06
CA HIS A 61 -9.25 -12.41 -7.88
C HIS A 61 -10.63 -13.01 -8.16
N ILE A 62 -10.68 -14.29 -8.53
CA ILE A 62 -11.94 -15.06 -8.52
C ILE A 62 -12.57 -14.92 -7.14
N ASN A 63 -13.84 -14.54 -7.12
CA ASN A 63 -14.51 -14.15 -5.89
C ASN A 63 -15.92 -14.73 -5.88
N LYS A 64 -16.20 -15.59 -4.90
CA LYS A 64 -17.49 -16.27 -4.79
C LYS A 64 -18.68 -15.33 -4.49
N TRP A 65 -18.40 -14.14 -3.97
CA TRP A 65 -19.39 -13.09 -3.71
C TRP A 65 -19.55 -12.13 -4.89
N LYS A 66 -18.66 -12.23 -5.89
CA LYS A 66 -18.60 -11.39 -7.10
C LYS A 66 -18.41 -12.24 -8.36
N PRO A 67 -19.38 -13.11 -8.68
CA PRO A 67 -19.28 -14.07 -9.79
C PRO A 67 -19.18 -13.41 -11.17
N GLU A 68 -19.45 -12.10 -11.29
CA GLU A 68 -19.19 -11.36 -12.51
C GLU A 68 -17.72 -11.40 -12.95
N ARG A 69 -16.76 -11.56 -12.02
CA ARG A 69 -15.33 -11.61 -12.35
C ARG A 69 -14.97 -12.88 -13.11
N GLY A 70 -15.37 -14.04 -12.60
CA GLY A 70 -15.18 -15.34 -13.26
C GLY A 70 -15.96 -15.42 -14.57
N ARG A 71 -17.19 -14.88 -14.62
CA ARG A 71 -17.96 -14.80 -15.88
C ARG A 71 -17.27 -13.96 -16.95
N ALA A 72 -16.75 -12.79 -16.58
CA ALA A 72 -16.01 -11.94 -17.53
C ALA A 72 -14.73 -12.65 -18.03
N LEU A 73 -14.01 -13.35 -17.14
CA LEU A 73 -12.83 -14.15 -17.49
C LEU A 73 -13.17 -15.21 -18.56
N ARG A 74 -14.19 -16.03 -18.29
CA ARG A 74 -14.68 -17.06 -19.21
C ARG A 74 -15.18 -16.48 -20.54
N ARG A 75 -15.82 -15.31 -20.52
CA ARG A 75 -16.42 -14.69 -21.71
C ARG A 75 -15.40 -14.04 -22.63
N ALA A 76 -14.37 -13.39 -22.10
CA ALA A 76 -13.47 -12.56 -22.90
C ALA A 76 -12.09 -13.19 -23.12
N LEU A 77 -11.48 -13.76 -22.08
CA LEU A 77 -10.07 -14.13 -22.15
C LEU A 77 -9.81 -15.27 -23.15
N GLY A 78 -10.63 -16.33 -23.13
CA GLY A 78 -10.47 -17.44 -24.08
C GLY A 78 -10.59 -17.01 -25.54
N HIS A 79 -11.63 -16.23 -25.86
CA HIS A 79 -11.83 -15.67 -27.19
C HIS A 79 -10.71 -14.70 -27.62
N ALA A 80 -10.25 -13.82 -26.71
CA ALA A 80 -9.12 -12.94 -26.98
C ALA A 80 -7.85 -13.74 -27.25
N LEU A 81 -7.55 -14.75 -26.43
CA LEU A 81 -6.40 -15.63 -26.59
C LEU A 81 -6.44 -16.42 -27.89
N LYS A 82 -7.62 -16.85 -28.35
CA LYS A 82 -7.79 -17.48 -29.67
C LYS A 82 -7.30 -16.56 -30.80
N ARG A 83 -7.61 -15.26 -30.71
CA ARG A 83 -7.23 -14.28 -31.74
C ARG A 83 -5.79 -13.81 -31.60
N ILE A 84 -5.30 -13.64 -30.37
CA ILE A 84 -3.91 -13.30 -30.10
C ILE A 84 -2.98 -14.45 -30.47
N ASN A 85 -3.40 -15.71 -30.24
CA ASN A 85 -2.63 -16.93 -30.45
C ASN A 85 -1.19 -16.83 -29.88
N PRO A 86 -1.01 -16.53 -28.58
CA PRO A 86 0.31 -16.34 -27.99
C PRO A 86 1.08 -17.66 -27.83
N ALA A 87 2.40 -17.53 -27.78
CA ALA A 87 3.28 -18.66 -27.59
C ALA A 87 3.18 -19.29 -26.19
N VAL A 88 2.92 -18.48 -25.18
CA VAL A 88 2.77 -18.86 -23.77
C VAL A 88 1.81 -17.85 -23.12
N VAL A 89 1.05 -18.31 -22.11
CA VAL A 89 0.25 -17.45 -21.22
C VAL A 89 0.83 -17.52 -19.81
N LEU A 90 1.22 -16.37 -19.27
CA LEU A 90 1.75 -16.19 -17.93
C LEU A 90 0.66 -15.64 -17.02
N ILE A 91 0.39 -16.31 -15.90
CA ILE A 91 -0.59 -15.90 -14.89
C ILE A 91 0.14 -15.56 -13.60
N SER A 92 0.40 -14.27 -13.36
CA SER A 92 1.31 -13.78 -12.31
C SER A 92 0.66 -13.56 -10.94
N GLY A 93 -0.21 -14.49 -10.52
CA GLY A 93 -0.70 -14.55 -9.14
C GLY A 93 -1.99 -13.81 -8.83
N ASP A 94 -2.39 -13.92 -7.57
CA ASP A 94 -3.66 -13.47 -7.01
C ASP A 94 -4.85 -14.06 -7.81
N LEU A 95 -4.86 -15.38 -7.87
CA LEU A 95 -5.83 -16.19 -8.61
C LEU A 95 -7.22 -16.10 -7.98
N THR A 96 -7.27 -16.15 -6.64
CA THR A 96 -8.48 -16.06 -5.83
C THR A 96 -8.53 -14.76 -5.00
N ASP A 97 -9.71 -14.33 -4.56
CA ASP A 97 -9.86 -13.09 -3.77
C ASP A 97 -9.65 -13.34 -2.28
N ALA A 98 -9.92 -14.56 -1.78
CA ALA A 98 -9.59 -15.01 -0.42
C ALA A 98 -10.00 -14.04 0.70
N LYS A 99 -11.09 -13.28 0.46
CA LYS A 99 -11.63 -12.28 1.38
C LYS A 99 -13.09 -12.59 1.70
N SER A 100 -13.44 -12.32 2.95
CA SER A 100 -14.82 -12.31 3.41
C SER A 100 -15.67 -11.33 2.59
N LYS A 101 -16.99 -11.56 2.57
CA LYS A 101 -17.96 -10.72 1.86
C LYS A 101 -17.83 -9.24 2.26
N GLU A 102 -17.67 -8.97 3.56
CA GLU A 102 -17.49 -7.65 4.14
C GLU A 102 -16.04 -7.14 4.05
N LYS A 103 -15.10 -7.98 3.56
CA LYS A 103 -13.66 -7.70 3.45
C LYS A 103 -12.98 -7.39 4.77
N THR A 104 -13.48 -7.95 5.86
CA THR A 104 -12.99 -7.72 7.23
C THR A 104 -11.88 -8.70 7.62
N TYR A 105 -11.92 -9.93 7.11
CA TYR A 105 -10.87 -10.93 7.24
C TYR A 105 -10.58 -11.65 5.92
N SER A 106 -9.44 -12.34 5.89
CA SER A 106 -8.97 -13.17 4.78
C SER A 106 -8.85 -14.64 5.19
N ARG A 107 -9.13 -15.53 4.24
CA ARG A 107 -8.95 -16.99 4.33
C ARG A 107 -9.16 -17.60 2.95
N GLN A 108 -8.70 -18.84 2.77
CA GLN A 108 -9.02 -19.62 1.59
C GLN A 108 -10.49 -20.07 1.55
N TYR A 109 -11.09 -20.02 0.36
CA TYR A 109 -12.42 -20.54 0.05
C TYR A 109 -12.30 -21.54 -1.10
N GLU A 110 -12.60 -22.81 -0.85
CA GLU A 110 -12.47 -23.86 -1.88
C GLU A 110 -13.35 -23.58 -3.11
N ASP A 111 -14.55 -23.00 -2.92
CA ASP A 111 -15.42 -22.60 -4.03
C ASP A 111 -14.75 -21.63 -5.01
N GLU A 112 -13.89 -20.71 -4.53
CA GLU A 112 -13.16 -19.78 -5.40
C GLU A 112 -12.11 -20.50 -6.24
N TRP A 113 -11.48 -21.54 -5.68
CA TRP A 113 -10.50 -22.38 -6.37
C TRP A 113 -11.15 -23.31 -7.39
N ILE A 114 -12.31 -23.88 -7.07
CA ILE A 114 -13.13 -24.65 -8.02
C ILE A 114 -13.59 -23.74 -9.17
N GLU A 115 -14.02 -22.51 -8.86
CA GLU A 115 -14.38 -21.55 -9.91
C GLU A 115 -13.16 -21.13 -10.74
N TYR A 116 -11.98 -20.95 -10.14
CA TYR A 116 -10.74 -20.67 -10.88
C TYR A 116 -10.42 -21.80 -11.87
N GLN A 117 -10.35 -23.05 -11.38
CA GLN A 117 -10.05 -24.23 -12.20
C GLN A 117 -11.02 -24.36 -13.37
N SER A 118 -12.33 -24.28 -13.12
CA SER A 118 -13.34 -24.36 -14.18
C SER A 118 -13.30 -23.18 -15.15
N SER A 119 -12.96 -21.98 -14.67
CA SER A 119 -12.82 -20.80 -15.54
C SER A 119 -11.63 -20.93 -16.48
N ILE A 120 -10.50 -21.38 -15.97
CA ILE A 120 -9.29 -21.57 -16.77
C ILE A 120 -9.47 -22.71 -17.77
N GLN A 121 -10.10 -23.82 -17.39
CA GLN A 121 -10.44 -24.88 -18.35
C GLN A 121 -11.25 -24.31 -19.52
N LYS A 122 -12.28 -23.50 -19.22
CA LYS A 122 -13.08 -22.86 -20.28
C LYS A 122 -12.25 -21.92 -21.16
N VAL A 123 -11.31 -21.17 -20.57
CA VAL A 123 -10.38 -20.30 -21.31
C VAL A 123 -9.47 -21.12 -22.23
N VAL A 124 -8.95 -22.25 -21.75
CA VAL A 124 -8.15 -23.20 -22.52
C VAL A 124 -8.96 -23.72 -23.71
N ASP A 125 -10.17 -24.22 -23.47
CA ASP A 125 -11.06 -24.77 -24.49
C ASP A 125 -11.41 -23.73 -25.57
N ASP A 126 -11.79 -22.52 -25.16
CA ASP A 126 -12.19 -21.45 -26.08
C ASP A 126 -11.01 -20.88 -26.87
N SER A 127 -9.82 -20.85 -26.26
CA SER A 127 -8.61 -20.36 -26.90
C SER A 127 -8.02 -21.33 -27.90
N GLY A 128 -8.22 -22.64 -27.69
CA GLY A 128 -7.52 -23.70 -28.43
C GLY A 128 -6.03 -23.82 -28.09
N ILE A 129 -5.56 -23.12 -27.05
CA ILE A 129 -4.17 -23.18 -26.59
C ILE A 129 -4.02 -24.34 -25.61
N PRO A 130 -3.07 -25.27 -25.80
CA PRO A 130 -2.82 -26.36 -24.87
C PRO A 130 -2.54 -25.89 -23.44
N LEU A 131 -3.08 -26.60 -22.45
CA LEU A 131 -2.94 -26.28 -21.03
C LEU A 131 -1.47 -26.12 -20.60
N ASN A 132 -0.57 -26.94 -21.15
CA ASN A 132 0.85 -26.90 -20.82
C ASN A 132 1.58 -25.60 -21.24
N ARG A 133 0.94 -24.73 -22.05
CA ARG A 133 1.43 -23.39 -22.40
C ARG A 133 0.97 -22.31 -21.43
N PHE A 134 0.14 -22.65 -20.44
CA PHE A 134 -0.24 -21.76 -19.35
C PHE A 134 0.67 -22.01 -18.15
N ASN A 135 1.17 -20.95 -17.53
CA ASN A 135 2.02 -21.02 -16.34
C ASN A 135 1.48 -20.06 -15.29
N ASP A 136 0.97 -20.61 -14.18
CA ASP A 136 0.48 -19.85 -13.04
C ASP A 136 1.42 -19.92 -11.85
N LEU A 137 1.37 -18.89 -11.02
CA LEU A 137 2.04 -18.85 -9.72
C LEU A 137 1.11 -18.23 -8.67
N ARG A 138 1.49 -18.31 -7.40
CA ARG A 138 0.73 -17.74 -6.29
C ARG A 138 0.95 -16.23 -6.18
N GLY A 139 -0.10 -15.50 -5.79
CA GLY A 139 0.03 -14.20 -5.14
C GLY A 139 -0.19 -14.28 -3.63
N ASN A 140 -0.22 -13.14 -2.94
CA ASN A 140 -0.47 -13.13 -1.50
C ASN A 140 -1.88 -13.61 -1.15
N HIS A 141 -2.87 -13.36 -2.01
CA HIS A 141 -4.23 -13.81 -1.77
C HIS A 141 -4.36 -15.33 -1.78
N ASP A 142 -3.56 -16.00 -2.59
CA ASP A 142 -3.56 -17.46 -2.75
C ASP A 142 -2.92 -18.19 -1.56
N SER A 143 -2.34 -17.45 -0.61
CA SER A 143 -1.70 -17.98 0.60
C SER A 143 -2.33 -17.48 1.90
N TYR A 144 -3.38 -16.65 1.88
CA TYR A 144 -3.95 -16.12 3.13
C TYR A 144 -4.43 -17.20 4.09
N GLY A 145 -3.82 -17.23 5.28
CA GLY A 145 -4.14 -18.15 6.35
C GLY A 145 -3.76 -19.61 6.06
N VAL A 146 -2.81 -19.86 5.15
CA VAL A 146 -2.36 -21.18 4.72
C VAL A 146 -1.08 -21.57 5.46
N PRO A 147 -1.15 -22.52 6.42
CA PRO A 147 0.03 -23.14 7.01
C PRO A 147 0.81 -24.01 6.02
N PRO A 148 2.12 -24.23 6.27
CA PRO A 148 2.94 -25.12 5.45
C PRO A 148 2.37 -26.53 5.37
N SER A 149 2.41 -27.13 4.17
CA SER A 149 2.00 -28.52 3.92
C SER A 149 0.59 -28.86 4.44
N SER A 150 -0.31 -27.89 4.44
CA SER A 150 -1.67 -28.05 4.96
C SER A 150 -2.67 -28.37 3.86
N MET A 151 -3.80 -28.98 4.24
CA MET A 151 -4.95 -29.20 3.35
C MET A 151 -5.59 -27.89 2.83
N LEU A 152 -5.19 -26.74 3.39
CA LEU A 152 -5.65 -25.42 2.97
C LEU A 152 -4.82 -24.87 1.78
N ASP A 153 -3.74 -25.54 1.38
CA ASP A 153 -2.97 -25.20 0.18
C ASP A 153 -3.73 -25.65 -1.08
N TYR A 154 -4.74 -24.88 -1.44
CA TYR A 154 -5.58 -25.13 -2.60
C TYR A 154 -4.89 -24.83 -3.93
N PHE A 155 -3.82 -24.03 -3.94
CA PHE A 155 -3.00 -23.89 -5.14
C PHE A 155 -2.44 -25.25 -5.57
N SER A 156 -1.89 -26.03 -4.64
CA SER A 156 -1.35 -27.38 -4.95
C SER A 156 -2.43 -28.41 -5.33
N LYS A 157 -3.71 -28.06 -5.31
CA LYS A 157 -4.85 -28.92 -5.66
C LYS A 157 -5.59 -28.48 -6.93
N TYR A 158 -5.77 -27.17 -7.13
CA TYR A 158 -6.67 -26.61 -8.15
C TYR A 158 -5.97 -25.77 -9.23
N SER A 159 -4.71 -25.41 -9.04
CA SER A 159 -3.95 -24.60 -10.01
C SER A 159 -3.64 -25.37 -11.30
N ILE A 160 -3.27 -24.64 -12.34
CA ILE A 160 -2.71 -25.22 -13.58
C ILE A 160 -1.41 -25.96 -13.25
N SER A 161 -0.57 -25.35 -12.41
CA SER A 161 0.64 -25.97 -11.90
C SER A 161 0.37 -27.32 -11.25
N ALA A 162 -0.66 -27.44 -10.41
CA ALA A 162 -1.07 -28.71 -9.81
C ALA A 162 -1.52 -29.73 -10.87
N ALA A 163 -2.36 -29.32 -11.83
CA ALA A 163 -2.84 -30.18 -12.91
C ALA A 163 -1.71 -30.74 -13.79
N LEU A 164 -0.59 -30.02 -13.89
CA LEU A 164 0.59 -30.40 -14.67
C LEU A 164 1.74 -30.94 -13.82
N ASN A 165 1.50 -31.25 -12.54
CA ASN A 165 2.51 -31.71 -11.58
C ASN A 165 3.74 -30.78 -11.45
N ARG A 166 3.55 -29.48 -11.63
CA ARG A 166 4.57 -28.44 -11.43
C ARG A 166 4.56 -27.98 -9.97
N SER A 167 5.29 -28.67 -9.12
CA SER A 167 5.34 -28.37 -7.68
C SER A 167 6.46 -27.40 -7.29
N SER A 168 7.43 -27.14 -8.17
CA SER A 168 8.52 -26.20 -7.87
C SER A 168 8.00 -24.76 -7.80
N ARG A 169 8.52 -24.01 -6.83
CA ARG A 169 8.33 -22.56 -6.73
C ARG A 169 9.05 -21.79 -7.83
N VAL A 170 10.02 -22.39 -8.52
CA VAL A 170 10.69 -21.79 -9.67
C VAL A 170 10.45 -22.65 -10.90
N GLN A 171 9.63 -22.14 -11.82
CA GLN A 171 9.25 -22.82 -13.05
C GLN A 171 9.84 -22.09 -14.25
N SER A 172 10.12 -22.81 -15.32
CA SER A 172 10.56 -22.18 -16.55
C SER A 172 9.99 -22.84 -17.80
N VAL A 173 9.80 -22.02 -18.82
CA VAL A 173 9.40 -22.44 -20.17
C VAL A 173 10.30 -21.72 -21.16
N THR A 174 10.79 -22.46 -22.15
CA THR A 174 11.57 -21.88 -23.25
C THR A 174 10.70 -21.85 -24.49
N VAL A 175 10.66 -20.70 -25.17
CA VAL A 175 10.02 -20.57 -26.48
C VAL A 175 11.11 -20.48 -27.54
N GLU A 176 11.05 -21.31 -28.56
CA GLU A 176 11.94 -21.30 -29.71
C GLU A 176 11.20 -20.68 -30.90
N GLY A 177 11.70 -19.55 -31.39
CA GLY A 177 11.16 -18.87 -32.56
C GLY A 177 11.48 -19.60 -33.86
N ASN A 178 10.83 -19.21 -34.95
CA ASN A 178 11.01 -19.84 -36.28
C ASN A 178 12.44 -19.73 -36.84
N ASP A 179 13.25 -18.82 -36.29
CA ASP A 179 14.66 -18.65 -36.65
C ASP A 179 15.62 -19.41 -35.72
N GLY A 180 15.08 -20.27 -34.83
CA GLY A 180 15.83 -21.07 -33.87
C GLY A 180 16.28 -20.30 -32.62
N ARG A 181 15.99 -19.00 -32.50
CA ARG A 181 16.33 -18.25 -31.28
C ARG A 181 15.46 -18.71 -30.11
N LYS A 182 16.10 -18.87 -28.96
CA LYS A 182 15.47 -19.28 -27.71
C LYS A 182 15.14 -18.07 -26.84
N HIS A 183 13.96 -18.08 -26.24
CA HIS A 183 13.49 -17.08 -25.29
C HIS A 183 13.06 -17.79 -24.01
N LEU A 184 13.75 -17.52 -22.91
CA LEU A 184 13.54 -18.18 -21.62
C LEU A 184 12.66 -17.33 -20.73
N PHE A 185 11.55 -17.91 -20.28
CA PHE A 185 10.67 -17.33 -19.26
C PHE A 185 10.85 -18.11 -17.96
N VAL A 186 11.13 -17.41 -16.86
CA VAL A 186 11.28 -18.01 -15.52
C VAL A 186 10.29 -17.37 -14.56
N GLY A 187 9.36 -18.16 -14.03
CA GLY A 187 8.42 -17.75 -13.00
C GLY A 187 8.96 -18.12 -11.63
N PHE A 188 8.84 -17.24 -10.64
CA PHE A 188 9.15 -17.59 -9.26
C PHE A 188 8.02 -17.18 -8.29
N ASP A 189 7.63 -18.14 -7.44
CA ASP A 189 6.69 -17.98 -6.33
C ASP A 189 7.46 -17.66 -5.05
N ASP A 190 7.55 -16.37 -4.75
CA ASP A 190 8.10 -15.81 -3.52
C ASP A 190 7.02 -15.51 -2.47
N SER A 191 5.82 -16.11 -2.57
CA SER A 191 4.82 -15.98 -1.51
C SER A 191 5.32 -16.54 -0.18
N MET A 192 4.91 -15.96 0.95
CA MET A 192 5.35 -16.42 2.27
C MET A 192 5.01 -17.90 2.50
N THR A 193 6.00 -18.72 2.88
CA THR A 193 5.83 -20.16 3.14
C THR A 193 4.78 -20.43 4.21
N VAL A 194 4.73 -19.57 5.25
CA VAL A 194 3.66 -19.56 6.25
C VAL A 194 2.71 -18.43 5.89
N GLY A 195 1.71 -18.71 5.05
CA GLY A 195 0.82 -17.70 4.53
C GLY A 195 -0.09 -17.10 5.61
N LEU A 196 0.28 -15.93 6.14
CA LEU A 196 -0.50 -15.27 7.19
C LEU A 196 -1.77 -14.66 6.62
N ARG A 197 -2.81 -14.47 7.45
CA ARG A 197 -3.96 -13.63 7.09
C ARG A 197 -3.52 -12.18 6.90
N GLY A 198 -4.14 -11.51 5.92
CA GLY A 198 -4.03 -10.07 5.75
C GLY A 198 -4.53 -9.31 6.99
N PRO A 199 -3.98 -8.12 7.29
CA PRO A 199 -3.02 -7.35 6.47
C PRO A 199 -1.53 -7.70 6.67
N SER A 200 -1.16 -8.84 7.23
CA SER A 200 0.25 -9.22 7.49
C SER A 200 0.87 -10.16 6.44
N ASN A 201 0.40 -10.10 5.19
CA ASN A 201 0.91 -10.91 4.08
C ASN A 201 0.67 -10.14 2.77
N THR A 202 1.58 -9.23 2.46
CA THR A 202 1.52 -8.29 1.32
C THR A 202 2.87 -8.21 0.61
N PHE A 203 3.96 -8.64 1.24
CA PHE A 203 5.27 -8.70 0.63
C PHE A 203 5.59 -10.11 0.13
N GLY A 204 6.43 -10.19 -0.90
CA GLY A 204 7.17 -11.40 -1.26
C GLY A 204 8.28 -11.68 -0.25
N HIS A 205 8.43 -12.94 0.14
CA HIS A 205 9.41 -13.48 1.08
C HIS A 205 10.23 -14.59 0.40
N PRO A 206 11.11 -14.24 -0.56
CA PRO A 206 11.97 -15.23 -1.21
C PRO A 206 12.93 -15.83 -0.18
N THR A 207 13.23 -17.12 -0.34
CA THR A 207 14.26 -17.81 0.43
C THR A 207 15.55 -17.91 -0.39
N ASP A 208 16.67 -18.19 0.28
CA ASP A 208 17.93 -18.46 -0.43
C ASP A 208 17.83 -19.61 -1.44
N ASP A 209 17.06 -20.64 -1.13
CA ASP A 209 16.79 -21.79 -2.01
C ASP A 209 16.02 -21.36 -3.27
N ILE A 210 15.01 -20.49 -3.15
CA ILE A 210 14.27 -19.95 -4.30
C ILE A 210 15.22 -19.15 -5.20
N LEU A 211 16.09 -18.32 -4.62
CA LEU A 211 17.04 -17.51 -5.41
C LEU A 211 18.14 -18.36 -6.06
N GLU A 212 18.58 -19.44 -5.41
CA GLU A 212 19.50 -20.39 -6.01
C GLU A 212 18.86 -21.12 -7.20
N GLN A 213 17.62 -21.60 -7.05
CA GLN A 213 16.88 -22.21 -8.14
C GLN A 213 16.64 -21.23 -9.30
N LEU A 214 16.35 -19.97 -8.99
CA LEU A 214 16.23 -18.91 -10.00
C LEU A 214 17.53 -18.74 -10.79
N ASP A 215 18.69 -18.64 -10.11
CA ASP A 215 20.01 -18.55 -10.78
C ASP A 215 20.25 -19.80 -11.65
N GLN A 216 19.99 -21.00 -11.12
CA GLN A 216 20.17 -22.25 -11.87
C GLN A 216 19.30 -22.30 -13.14
N LYS A 217 18.01 -21.92 -13.05
CA LYS A 217 17.10 -21.90 -14.21
C LYS A 217 17.53 -20.86 -15.25
N LEU A 218 18.02 -19.69 -14.82
CA LEU A 218 18.49 -18.64 -15.72
C LEU A 218 19.78 -19.00 -16.46
N ARG A 219 20.55 -19.97 -15.94
CA ARG A 219 21.80 -20.49 -16.55
C ARG A 219 21.58 -21.63 -17.54
N ARG A 220 20.35 -22.14 -17.67
CA ARG A 220 20.02 -23.38 -18.41
C ARG A 220 20.64 -23.46 -19.81
N TRP A 221 20.75 -22.33 -20.51
CA TRP A 221 21.22 -22.27 -21.90
C TRP A 221 22.61 -21.63 -22.06
N GLU A 222 23.36 -21.43 -20.97
CA GLU A 222 24.70 -20.80 -21.03
C GLU A 222 25.75 -21.67 -21.74
N ASN A 223 25.64 -23.00 -21.62
CA ASN A 223 26.65 -23.93 -22.13
C ASN A 223 26.47 -24.31 -23.61
N GLU A 224 25.36 -23.93 -24.25
CA GLU A 224 25.02 -24.36 -25.61
C GLU A 224 25.58 -23.44 -26.71
N ASN A 225 26.52 -22.54 -26.40
CA ASN A 225 26.95 -21.45 -27.31
C ASN A 225 25.77 -20.65 -27.88
N ALA A 226 24.63 -20.63 -27.18
CA ALA A 226 23.44 -19.91 -27.56
C ALA A 226 23.64 -18.41 -27.32
N GLU A 227 24.45 -17.76 -28.16
CA GLU A 227 24.45 -16.31 -28.25
C GLU A 227 23.01 -15.83 -28.49
N GLY A 228 22.52 -14.93 -27.63
CA GLY A 228 21.26 -14.23 -27.86
C GLY A 228 19.98 -14.82 -27.23
N VAL A 229 20.07 -15.65 -26.18
CA VAL A 229 18.86 -16.04 -25.42
C VAL A 229 18.26 -14.82 -24.70
N THR A 230 17.04 -14.44 -25.06
CA THR A 230 16.28 -13.42 -24.31
C THR A 230 15.75 -14.04 -23.03
N LYS A 231 16.06 -13.47 -21.87
CA LYS A 231 15.61 -13.97 -20.57
C LYS A 231 14.61 -12.99 -19.94
N ILE A 232 13.43 -13.50 -19.58
CA ILE A 232 12.36 -12.73 -18.93
C ILE A 232 11.96 -13.47 -17.67
N VAL A 233 11.88 -12.73 -16.57
CA VAL A 233 11.43 -13.26 -15.28
C VAL A 233 10.02 -12.74 -15.01
N TYR A 234 9.18 -13.54 -14.35
CA TYR A 234 7.88 -13.07 -13.87
C TYR A 234 7.61 -13.58 -12.45
N GLY A 235 6.84 -12.78 -11.71
CA GLY A 235 6.48 -13.03 -10.32
C GLY A 235 5.24 -12.22 -9.97
N HIS A 236 4.77 -12.33 -8.74
CA HIS A 236 3.58 -11.57 -8.34
C HIS A 236 3.95 -10.16 -7.85
N TYR A 237 4.92 -10.06 -6.95
CA TYR A 237 5.21 -8.84 -6.23
C TYR A 237 6.17 -7.92 -7.00
N PRO A 238 5.92 -6.61 -7.00
CA PRO A 238 6.95 -5.64 -7.33
C PRO A 238 8.16 -5.78 -6.42
N MET A 239 9.34 -5.42 -6.92
CA MET A 239 10.59 -5.47 -6.16
C MET A 239 10.57 -4.55 -4.93
N SER A 240 9.79 -3.46 -4.95
CA SER A 240 9.53 -2.61 -3.78
C SER A 240 8.74 -3.32 -2.67
N PHE A 241 7.96 -4.35 -3.03
CA PHE A 241 7.19 -5.22 -2.16
C PHE A 241 7.82 -6.63 -2.02
N THR A 242 9.11 -6.77 -2.31
CA THR A 242 9.84 -8.02 -2.12
C THR A 242 10.93 -7.84 -1.06
N THR A 243 11.03 -8.76 -0.11
CA THR A 243 12.04 -8.75 0.95
C THR A 243 13.35 -9.40 0.52
N SER A 244 14.38 -9.24 1.34
CA SER A 244 15.64 -9.96 1.17
C SER A 244 15.52 -11.36 1.77
N THR A 245 16.31 -12.31 1.27
CA THR A 245 16.37 -13.67 1.83
C THR A 245 16.98 -13.67 3.23
N GLU A 246 17.02 -14.85 3.86
CA GLU A 246 17.63 -15.06 5.18
C GLU A 246 19.11 -14.62 5.24
N THR A 247 19.87 -14.80 4.15
CA THR A 247 21.25 -14.30 4.05
C THR A 247 21.37 -12.89 3.46
N GLY A 248 20.25 -12.19 3.25
CA GLY A 248 20.21 -10.82 2.78
C GLY A 248 20.35 -10.65 1.26
N LYS A 249 20.22 -11.73 0.48
CA LYS A 249 20.27 -11.69 -0.99
C LYS A 249 18.96 -11.17 -1.56
N ARG A 250 19.01 -10.68 -2.80
CA ARG A 250 17.86 -10.10 -3.47
C ARG A 250 17.65 -10.61 -4.90
N PRO A 251 16.38 -10.77 -5.35
CA PRO A 251 16.09 -11.18 -6.72
C PRO A 251 16.73 -10.27 -7.77
N GLU A 252 16.78 -8.95 -7.52
CA GLU A 252 17.37 -7.97 -8.44
C GLU A 252 18.84 -8.29 -8.78
N GLU A 253 19.60 -8.79 -7.81
CA GLU A 253 21.02 -9.15 -8.00
C GLU A 253 21.16 -10.40 -8.87
N VAL A 254 20.31 -11.41 -8.65
CA VAL A 254 20.28 -12.64 -9.45
C VAL A 254 19.85 -12.34 -10.89
N MET A 255 18.82 -11.52 -11.08
CA MET A 255 18.35 -11.12 -12.40
C MET A 255 19.39 -10.34 -13.19
N ALA A 256 20.03 -9.34 -12.57
CA ALA A 256 21.07 -8.55 -13.19
C ALA A 256 22.32 -9.38 -13.54
N LYS A 257 22.75 -10.28 -12.63
CA LYS A 257 23.87 -11.22 -12.85
C LYS A 257 23.66 -12.09 -14.09
N ASN A 258 22.41 -12.45 -14.40
CA ASN A 258 22.07 -13.36 -15.48
C ASN A 258 21.62 -12.67 -16.79
N ASP A 259 21.84 -11.36 -16.93
CA ASP A 259 21.46 -10.56 -18.11
C ASP A 259 19.95 -10.61 -18.44
N VAL A 260 19.08 -10.69 -17.41
CA VAL A 260 17.62 -10.61 -17.60
C VAL A 260 17.24 -9.31 -18.32
N THR A 261 16.34 -9.40 -19.29
CA THR A 261 15.84 -8.25 -20.04
C THR A 261 14.78 -7.50 -19.23
N ALA A 262 13.81 -8.24 -18.72
CA ALA A 262 12.70 -7.68 -17.96
C ALA A 262 12.18 -8.63 -16.87
N TYR A 263 11.65 -8.04 -15.80
CA TYR A 263 10.85 -8.64 -14.76
C TYR A 263 9.40 -8.17 -14.90
N LEU A 264 8.46 -9.11 -15.01
CA LEU A 264 7.03 -8.86 -15.13
C LEU A 264 6.33 -9.14 -13.79
N CYS A 265 5.54 -8.19 -13.27
CA CYS A 265 4.82 -8.35 -12.00
C CYS A 265 3.40 -7.78 -12.02
N GLY A 266 2.65 -7.96 -10.92
CA GLY A 266 1.29 -7.43 -10.70
C GLY A 266 1.15 -6.77 -9.33
N HIS A 267 0.14 -7.18 -8.55
CA HIS A 267 -0.11 -6.83 -7.13
C HIS A 267 -0.69 -5.42 -6.85
N LEU A 268 -0.35 -4.38 -7.62
CA LEU A 268 -0.73 -3.00 -7.31
C LEU A 268 -2.06 -2.54 -7.95
N HIS A 269 -2.64 -3.35 -8.84
CA HIS A 269 -3.99 -3.17 -9.41
C HIS A 269 -4.24 -1.84 -10.11
N ALA A 270 -3.26 -1.29 -10.85
CA ALA A 270 -3.35 0.01 -11.50
C ALA A 270 -3.79 1.20 -10.58
N LYS A 271 -3.82 1.02 -9.26
CA LYS A 271 -4.33 2.01 -8.28
C LYS A 271 -3.45 3.25 -8.22
N PHE A 272 -2.19 3.10 -8.58
CA PHE A 272 -1.18 4.14 -8.56
C PHE A 272 -0.80 4.59 -9.98
N GLY A 273 -1.60 4.22 -10.98
CA GLY A 273 -1.37 4.46 -12.40
C GLY A 273 -1.25 3.14 -13.18
N ARG A 274 -1.53 3.20 -14.50
CA ARG A 274 -1.42 2.05 -15.43
C ARG A 274 -0.01 1.86 -16.01
N ARG A 275 0.96 2.66 -15.57
CA ARG A 275 2.33 2.69 -16.11
C ARG A 275 3.33 2.72 -14.95
N LEU A 276 3.43 1.60 -14.25
CA LEU A 276 4.37 1.42 -13.14
C LEU A 276 5.59 0.65 -13.66
N TYR A 277 6.57 1.41 -14.16
CA TYR A 277 7.78 0.88 -14.78
C TYR A 277 9.02 1.43 -14.08
N LYS A 278 10.03 0.59 -13.94
CA LYS A 278 11.27 0.95 -13.25
C LYS A 278 12.44 0.27 -13.91
N ARG A 279 13.49 1.05 -14.16
CA ARG A 279 14.78 0.50 -14.56
C ARG A 279 15.59 0.17 -13.32
N HIS A 280 16.06 -1.05 -13.22
CA HIS A 280 16.99 -1.48 -12.19
C HIS A 280 18.40 -1.43 -12.72
N THR A 281 19.32 -0.90 -11.93
CA THR A 281 20.75 -0.86 -12.24
C THR A 281 21.51 -1.49 -11.08
N VAL A 282 22.21 -2.58 -11.36
CA VAL A 282 23.02 -3.32 -10.40
C VAL A 282 24.43 -3.44 -10.97
N GLY A 283 25.36 -2.64 -10.43
CA GLY A 283 26.68 -2.46 -11.04
C GLY A 283 26.55 -1.91 -12.47
N ASN A 284 27.17 -2.59 -13.43
CA ASN A 284 27.12 -2.23 -14.86
C ASN A 284 26.01 -2.96 -15.63
N LYS A 285 25.12 -3.67 -14.92
CA LYS A 285 24.01 -4.43 -15.50
C LYS A 285 22.71 -3.70 -15.20
N GLU A 286 21.75 -3.86 -16.10
CA GLU A 286 20.42 -3.26 -15.96
C GLU A 286 19.33 -4.17 -16.49
N PHE A 287 18.11 -4.02 -15.99
CA PHE A 287 16.92 -4.67 -16.53
C PHE A 287 15.69 -3.82 -16.22
N TRP A 288 14.60 -4.07 -16.95
CA TRP A 288 13.33 -3.38 -16.70
C TRP A 288 12.43 -4.17 -15.76
N GLU A 289 11.73 -3.49 -14.87
CA GLU A 289 10.59 -4.04 -14.13
C GLU A 289 9.32 -3.38 -14.68
N TRP A 290 8.35 -4.20 -15.08
CA TRP A 290 7.07 -3.75 -15.59
C TRP A 290 5.91 -4.38 -14.82
N GLU A 291 5.24 -3.58 -13.98
CA GLU A 291 3.97 -4.01 -13.40
C GLU A 291 2.85 -3.89 -14.44
N VAL A 292 2.02 -4.92 -14.51
CA VAL A 292 0.76 -4.89 -15.27
C VAL A 292 -0.37 -4.56 -14.31
N GLY A 293 -1.37 -3.81 -14.80
CA GLY A 293 -2.62 -3.64 -14.08
C GLY A 293 -3.36 -4.97 -13.86
N ASP A 294 -4.58 -4.91 -13.34
CA ASP A 294 -5.30 -6.12 -12.93
C ASP A 294 -6.41 -6.57 -13.87
N TRP A 295 -6.61 -7.89 -13.92
CA TRP A 295 -7.84 -8.45 -14.45
C TRP A 295 -9.04 -8.05 -13.58
N ARG A 296 -8.90 -8.10 -12.25
CA ARG A 296 -9.98 -7.92 -11.25
C ARG A 296 -10.84 -6.68 -11.44
N SER A 297 -10.24 -5.54 -11.78
CA SER A 297 -10.92 -4.24 -11.86
C SER A 297 -10.89 -3.68 -13.26
N CYS A 298 -9.78 -3.83 -13.97
CA CYS A 298 -9.58 -3.22 -15.29
C CYS A 298 -9.69 -4.21 -16.46
N ARG A 299 -9.85 -5.52 -16.22
CA ARG A 299 -9.89 -6.55 -17.28
C ARG A 299 -8.70 -6.45 -18.24
N LEU A 300 -7.55 -6.08 -17.67
CA LEU A 300 -6.30 -5.86 -18.38
C LEU A 300 -5.57 -7.17 -18.62
N LEU A 301 -4.93 -7.26 -19.78
CA LEU A 301 -3.84 -8.19 -20.05
C LEU A 301 -2.69 -7.43 -20.71
N ARG A 302 -1.50 -8.01 -20.67
CA ARG A 302 -0.34 -7.53 -21.43
C ARG A 302 -0.04 -8.50 -22.56
N VAL A 303 0.16 -7.97 -23.76
CA VAL A 303 0.79 -8.70 -24.87
C VAL A 303 2.22 -8.22 -24.97
N LEU A 304 3.16 -9.15 -24.85
CA LEU A 304 4.60 -8.91 -24.96
C LEU A 304 5.10 -9.56 -26.25
N ALA A 305 5.87 -8.83 -27.06
CA ALA A 305 6.56 -9.34 -28.22
C ALA A 305 8.08 -9.27 -28.05
N ILE A 306 8.75 -10.31 -28.49
CA ILE A 306 10.21 -10.38 -28.66
C ILE A 306 10.47 -10.45 -30.15
N ASP A 307 11.12 -9.44 -30.69
CA ASP A 307 11.41 -9.29 -32.12
C ASP A 307 12.91 -9.22 -32.31
N THR A 308 13.51 -10.34 -32.74
CA THR A 308 14.96 -10.47 -32.93
C THR A 308 15.79 -10.19 -31.66
N GLY A 309 15.19 -10.36 -30.49
CA GLY A 309 15.79 -10.10 -29.17
C GLY A 309 15.30 -8.81 -28.51
N ASP A 310 14.77 -7.86 -29.28
CA ASP A 310 14.16 -6.63 -28.79
C ASP A 310 12.81 -6.93 -28.13
N THR A 311 12.56 -6.38 -26.95
CA THR A 311 11.35 -6.67 -26.18
C THR A 311 10.44 -5.46 -26.10
N SER A 312 9.18 -5.62 -26.51
CA SER A 312 8.14 -4.59 -26.50
C SER A 312 6.83 -5.17 -25.97
N PHE A 313 5.92 -4.31 -25.50
CA PHE A 313 4.64 -4.75 -24.98
C PHE A 313 3.54 -3.71 -25.17
N VAL A 314 2.30 -4.13 -24.98
CA VAL A 314 1.11 -3.28 -24.88
C VAL A 314 0.16 -3.87 -23.85
N ASP A 315 -0.45 -3.00 -23.04
CA ASP A 315 -1.49 -3.39 -22.08
C ASP A 315 -2.86 -3.09 -22.68
N VAL A 316 -3.72 -4.11 -22.72
CA VAL A 316 -5.00 -4.09 -23.43
C VAL A 316 -6.13 -4.33 -22.44
N GLU A 317 -7.10 -3.43 -22.45
CA GLU A 317 -8.35 -3.58 -21.72
C GLU A 317 -9.34 -4.33 -22.61
N LEU A 318 -9.67 -5.56 -22.25
CA LEU A 318 -10.54 -6.39 -23.09
C LEU A 318 -12.01 -6.02 -22.96
N LEU A 319 -12.41 -5.58 -21.76
CA LEU A 319 -13.80 -5.27 -21.43
C LEU A 319 -13.82 -4.03 -20.53
N SER A 320 -14.83 -3.17 -20.72
CA SER A 320 -15.12 -2.15 -19.72
C SER A 320 -15.45 -2.82 -18.39
N PRO A 321 -14.99 -2.31 -17.23
CA PRO A 321 -15.35 -2.81 -15.91
C PRO A 321 -16.86 -2.79 -15.63
N THR A 322 -17.60 -1.94 -16.36
CA THR A 322 -19.05 -1.81 -16.28
C THR A 322 -19.79 -2.63 -17.34
N ASP A 323 -19.08 -3.36 -18.19
CA ASP A 323 -19.71 -4.19 -19.22
C ASP A 323 -20.52 -5.34 -18.58
N GLN A 324 -21.84 -5.20 -18.61
CA GLN A 324 -22.82 -6.20 -18.19
C GLN A 324 -23.45 -6.92 -19.38
N SER A 325 -23.00 -6.63 -20.61
CA SER A 325 -23.61 -7.21 -21.80
C SER A 325 -23.47 -8.74 -21.78
N ALA A 326 -24.54 -9.42 -22.19
CA ALA A 326 -24.52 -10.88 -22.41
C ALA A 326 -24.17 -11.22 -23.88
N GLY A 327 -23.87 -10.20 -24.69
CA GLY A 327 -23.60 -10.35 -26.11
C GLY A 327 -22.30 -11.11 -26.40
N ARG A 328 -22.11 -11.49 -27.66
CA ARG A 328 -20.85 -12.06 -28.14
C ARG A 328 -19.69 -11.10 -27.81
N TYR A 329 -18.60 -11.64 -27.26
CA TYR A 329 -17.36 -10.88 -27.09
C TYR A 329 -16.72 -10.62 -28.45
N ILE A 330 -16.30 -9.38 -28.68
CA ILE A 330 -15.53 -8.96 -29.85
C ILE A 330 -14.25 -8.38 -29.30
N MET A 331 -13.09 -8.90 -29.74
CA MET A 331 -11.82 -8.40 -29.27
C MET A 331 -11.60 -6.97 -29.83
N PRO A 332 -11.22 -5.98 -28.99
CA PRO A 332 -10.87 -4.67 -29.51
C PRO A 332 -9.62 -4.79 -30.41
N THR A 333 -9.59 -4.02 -31.49
CA THR A 333 -8.37 -3.91 -32.30
C THR A 333 -7.31 -3.16 -31.52
N PHE A 334 -6.09 -3.71 -31.41
CA PHE A 334 -4.97 -3.06 -30.76
C PHE A 334 -3.64 -3.32 -31.49
N ILE A 335 -2.67 -2.47 -31.20
CA ILE A 335 -1.44 -2.34 -31.98
C ILE A 335 -0.23 -2.50 -31.06
N LEU A 336 0.67 -3.41 -31.41
CA LEU A 336 1.95 -3.63 -30.74
C LEU A 336 3.09 -3.33 -31.71
N GLN A 337 3.64 -2.12 -31.63
CA GLN A 337 4.87 -1.76 -32.32
C GLN A 337 6.02 -2.58 -31.73
N THR A 338 6.72 -3.36 -32.54
CA THR A 338 7.86 -4.18 -32.11
C THR A 338 9.18 -3.49 -32.36
N TYR A 339 9.25 -2.59 -33.35
CA TYR A 339 10.43 -1.79 -33.63
C TYR A 339 10.09 -0.49 -34.40
N PRO A 340 10.75 0.65 -34.11
CA PRO A 340 11.73 0.88 -33.04
C PRO A 340 11.11 0.78 -31.64
N LEU A 341 11.94 0.59 -30.61
CA LEU A 341 11.47 0.47 -29.22
C LEU A 341 11.11 1.81 -28.58
N ASP A 342 10.27 1.77 -27.54
CA ASP A 342 10.04 2.96 -26.71
C ASP A 342 11.29 3.28 -25.88
N SER A 343 11.90 4.43 -26.14
CA SER A 343 13.14 4.89 -25.51
C SER A 343 13.02 5.07 -24.00
N ARG A 344 11.80 5.21 -23.46
CA ARG A 344 11.57 5.58 -22.06
C ARG A 344 11.49 4.38 -21.13
N PHE A 345 11.02 3.24 -21.63
CA PHE A 345 10.75 2.06 -20.79
C PHE A 345 10.94 0.69 -21.46
N MET A 346 11.44 0.64 -22.70
CA MET A 346 11.77 -0.61 -23.38
C MET A 346 13.25 -0.68 -23.81
N LEU A 347 13.89 0.48 -23.96
CA LEU A 347 15.30 0.61 -24.35
C LEU A 347 16.25 0.39 -23.15
N ARG A 348 17.41 -0.23 -23.40
CA ARG A 348 18.48 -0.44 -22.41
C ARG A 348 19.66 0.49 -22.75
N GLY A 349 20.21 1.16 -21.75
CA GLY A 349 21.26 2.18 -21.87
C GLY A 349 22.72 1.68 -21.84
N SER A 350 23.00 0.38 -21.71
CA SER A 350 24.38 -0.13 -21.66
C SER A 350 24.70 -1.26 -22.66
N GLY A 351 25.63 -0.97 -23.58
CA GLY A 351 26.80 -1.82 -23.87
C GLY A 351 26.59 -3.19 -24.55
N LYS A 352 25.37 -3.55 -24.94
CA LYS A 352 25.10 -4.61 -25.92
C LYS A 352 24.20 -4.08 -27.02
N THR A 353 24.64 -3.03 -27.72
CA THR A 353 24.65 -3.22 -29.17
C THR A 353 25.52 -4.46 -29.36
N SER A 354 24.88 -5.60 -29.60
CA SER A 354 25.65 -6.68 -30.19
C SER A 354 26.45 -6.05 -31.33
N ASN A 355 27.76 -6.23 -31.35
CA ASN A 355 28.64 -5.77 -32.44
C ASN A 355 28.28 -6.42 -33.80
N ASN A 356 27.02 -6.86 -33.99
CA ASN A 356 26.46 -7.54 -35.14
C ASN A 356 24.93 -7.39 -35.33
N SER A 357 24.16 -6.67 -34.49
CA SER A 357 22.76 -6.39 -34.84
C SER A 357 22.76 -5.26 -35.85
N LYS A 358 22.75 -5.61 -37.13
CA LYS A 358 22.27 -4.72 -38.19
C LYS A 358 21.02 -4.02 -37.65
N THR A 359 21.09 -2.71 -37.47
CA THR A 359 19.91 -1.88 -37.19
C THR A 359 18.82 -2.33 -38.16
N SER A 360 17.66 -2.76 -37.64
CA SER A 360 16.58 -3.23 -38.51
C SER A 360 16.24 -2.11 -39.50
N ASN A 361 16.27 -2.40 -40.79
CA ASN A 361 15.90 -1.46 -41.84
C ASN A 361 14.39 -1.32 -42.01
N SER A 362 13.60 -1.77 -41.03
CA SER A 362 12.15 -1.71 -41.07
C SER A 362 11.52 -1.31 -39.73
N ILE A 363 10.48 -0.48 -39.82
CA ILE A 363 9.47 -0.28 -38.77
C ILE A 363 8.63 -1.55 -38.77
N ARG A 364 8.37 -2.11 -37.60
CA ARG A 364 7.72 -3.42 -37.45
C ARG A 364 6.61 -3.35 -36.41
N THR A 365 5.46 -3.91 -36.73
CA THR A 365 4.27 -3.85 -35.87
C THR A 365 3.42 -5.11 -36.03
N LEU A 366 2.88 -5.59 -34.91
CA LEU A 366 1.81 -6.58 -34.85
C LEU A 366 0.47 -5.87 -34.66
N VAL A 367 -0.49 -6.16 -35.52
CA VAL A 367 -1.87 -5.65 -35.45
C VAL A 367 -2.80 -6.81 -35.11
N PHE A 368 -3.45 -6.71 -33.95
CA PHE A 368 -4.42 -7.67 -33.48
C PHE A 368 -5.82 -7.13 -33.80
N SER A 369 -6.50 -7.73 -34.76
CA SER A 369 -7.81 -7.30 -35.28
C SER A 369 -8.61 -8.53 -35.70
N GLU A 370 -9.94 -8.53 -35.56
CA GLU A 370 -10.80 -9.66 -36.00
C GLU A 370 -10.79 -9.84 -37.53
N THR A 371 -10.71 -8.74 -38.27
CA THR A 371 -10.64 -8.72 -39.73
C THR A 371 -9.34 -8.11 -40.22
N LEU A 372 -8.97 -8.40 -41.47
CA LEU A 372 -7.80 -7.83 -42.12
C LEU A 372 -7.95 -6.30 -42.21
N PRO A 373 -6.98 -5.52 -41.68
CA PRO A 373 -6.99 -4.07 -41.81
C PRO A 373 -6.96 -3.60 -43.27
N VAL A 374 -7.67 -2.51 -43.56
CA VAL A 374 -7.69 -1.84 -44.87
C VAL A 374 -6.37 -1.11 -45.10
N SER A 375 -5.93 -0.36 -44.09
CA SER A 375 -4.69 0.40 -44.16
C SER A 375 -3.97 0.40 -42.81
N VAL A 376 -2.65 0.38 -42.86
CA VAL A 376 -1.78 0.53 -41.68
C VAL A 376 -0.71 1.57 -42.01
N THR A 377 -0.60 2.60 -41.19
CA THR A 377 0.27 3.75 -41.46
C THR A 377 1.11 4.06 -40.24
N ALA A 378 2.42 4.20 -40.44
CA ALA A 378 3.36 4.70 -39.44
C ALA A 378 3.53 6.21 -39.60
N ARG A 379 3.34 6.96 -38.52
CA ARG A 379 3.53 8.41 -38.47
C ARG A 379 4.60 8.77 -37.46
N ILE A 380 5.54 9.63 -37.84
CA ILE A 380 6.62 10.11 -36.99
C ILE A 380 6.45 11.60 -36.78
N PHE A 381 6.51 12.02 -35.52
CA PHE A 381 6.34 13.39 -35.08
C PHE A 381 7.62 13.91 -34.41
N ASP A 382 7.93 15.18 -34.64
CA ASP A 382 8.95 15.93 -33.91
C ASP A 382 8.28 16.73 -32.77
N PHE A 383 8.64 16.38 -31.54
CA PHE A 383 8.13 16.95 -30.29
C PHE A 383 8.95 18.14 -29.77
N THR A 384 9.98 18.61 -30.50
CA THR A 384 10.67 19.86 -30.18
C THR A 384 9.83 21.10 -30.49
N LEU A 385 8.77 20.94 -31.28
CA LEU A 385 7.79 21.97 -31.62
C LEU A 385 6.48 21.72 -30.85
N ASN A 386 5.76 22.80 -30.52
CA ASN A 386 4.43 22.73 -29.91
C ASN A 386 3.43 23.54 -30.78
N PRO A 387 2.46 22.89 -31.46
CA PRO A 387 2.15 21.46 -31.43
C PRO A 387 3.22 20.59 -32.13
N PRO A 388 3.30 19.28 -31.82
CA PRO A 388 4.23 18.36 -32.48
C PRO A 388 4.04 18.35 -34.01
N LYS A 389 5.13 18.33 -34.76
CA LYS A 389 5.11 18.39 -36.23
C LYS A 389 5.23 16.99 -36.83
N LEU A 390 4.30 16.59 -37.70
CA LEU A 390 4.46 15.37 -38.51
C LEU A 390 5.65 15.54 -39.47
N VAL A 391 6.64 14.65 -39.39
CA VAL A 391 7.86 14.70 -40.20
C VAL A 391 7.98 13.52 -41.17
N ASN A 392 7.25 12.43 -40.96
CA ASN A 392 7.17 11.31 -41.88
C ASN A 392 5.83 10.59 -41.72
N GLU A 393 5.26 10.15 -42.84
CA GLU A 393 4.12 9.26 -42.92
C GLU A 393 4.46 8.16 -43.95
N SER A 394 4.34 6.90 -43.53
CA SER A 394 4.68 5.74 -44.35
C SER A 394 3.60 4.67 -44.27
N PHE A 395 3.08 4.23 -45.42
CA PHE A 395 2.19 3.08 -45.50
C PHE A 395 2.98 1.79 -45.22
N MET A 396 2.44 0.95 -44.33
CA MET A 396 3.05 -0.31 -43.97
C MET A 396 2.50 -1.44 -44.84
N LYS A 397 3.37 -2.35 -45.25
CA LYS A 397 3.05 -3.53 -46.05
C LYS A 397 2.83 -4.73 -45.15
N LEU A 398 1.76 -5.48 -45.40
CA LEU A 398 1.52 -6.76 -44.75
C LEU A 398 2.62 -7.74 -45.16
N PHE A 399 3.20 -8.42 -44.18
CA PHE A 399 4.09 -9.54 -44.43
C PHE A 399 3.26 -10.73 -44.91
N GLN A 400 3.44 -11.09 -46.18
CA GLN A 400 2.84 -12.28 -46.76
C GLN A 400 3.69 -13.49 -46.39
N ASP A 401 3.19 -14.26 -45.44
CA ASP A 401 3.58 -15.66 -45.27
C ASP A 401 2.69 -16.51 -46.21
N ASN A 402 3.09 -17.73 -46.56
CA ASN A 402 2.29 -18.67 -47.37
C ASN A 402 1.04 -19.20 -46.61
N ARG A 403 0.43 -18.37 -45.76
CA ARG A 403 -0.68 -18.71 -44.88
C ARG A 403 -2.02 -18.37 -45.55
N GLU A 404 -2.93 -19.33 -45.53
CA GLU A 404 -4.31 -19.15 -45.99
C GLU A 404 -5.04 -18.05 -45.18
N GLU A 405 -5.99 -17.36 -45.81
CA GLU A 405 -6.78 -16.24 -45.25
C GLU A 405 -7.55 -16.57 -43.95
N SER A 406 -7.64 -17.84 -43.56
CA SER A 406 -8.44 -18.34 -42.43
C SER A 406 -7.73 -18.40 -41.07
N GLN A 407 -6.47 -18.00 -40.96
CA GLN A 407 -5.65 -18.31 -39.77
C GLN A 407 -5.75 -17.32 -38.59
N THR A 408 -5.60 -17.88 -37.39
CA THR A 408 -5.57 -17.20 -36.07
C THR A 408 -4.21 -16.57 -35.76
N GLY A 409 -4.20 -15.35 -35.22
CA GLY A 409 -2.99 -14.62 -34.83
C GLY A 409 -2.98 -13.16 -35.32
N PRO A 410 -1.92 -12.40 -35.01
CA PRO A 410 -1.77 -11.02 -35.46
C PRO A 410 -1.37 -10.92 -36.93
N TYR A 411 -1.71 -9.78 -37.53
CA TYR A 411 -1.18 -9.34 -38.81
C TYR A 411 0.14 -8.60 -38.59
N TYR A 412 1.21 -9.01 -39.27
CA TYR A 412 2.53 -8.39 -39.14
C TYR A 412 2.77 -7.43 -40.29
N TYR A 413 3.05 -6.17 -39.97
CA TYR A 413 3.24 -5.10 -40.93
C TYR A 413 4.65 -4.51 -40.83
N THR A 414 5.21 -4.14 -41.98
CA THR A 414 6.53 -3.51 -42.08
C THR A 414 6.52 -2.28 -42.97
N ALA A 415 7.33 -1.27 -42.63
CA ALA A 415 7.63 -0.12 -43.50
C ALA A 415 9.14 0.15 -43.50
N PRO A 416 9.70 0.77 -44.56
CA PRO A 416 11.12 1.16 -44.58
C PRO A 416 11.49 2.02 -43.36
N TRP A 417 12.63 1.72 -42.73
CA TRP A 417 13.16 2.49 -41.61
C TRP A 417 14.39 3.28 -42.02
N GLU A 418 14.24 4.59 -42.12
CA GLU A 418 15.32 5.53 -42.44
C GLU A 418 15.91 6.14 -41.17
N SER A 419 16.53 5.31 -40.32
CA SER A 419 17.10 5.70 -39.03
C SER A 419 17.99 6.93 -39.09
N GLU A 420 18.77 7.07 -40.16
CA GLU A 420 19.73 8.15 -40.35
C GLU A 420 19.12 9.56 -40.30
N ARG A 421 17.80 9.70 -40.51
CA ARG A 421 17.09 10.99 -40.43
C ARG A 421 16.77 11.41 -39.00
N TYR A 422 16.88 10.50 -38.03
CA TYR A 422 16.34 10.67 -36.68
C TYR A 422 17.41 10.60 -35.59
N HIS A 423 18.68 10.76 -35.94
CA HIS A 423 19.76 10.90 -34.97
C HIS A 423 19.55 12.15 -34.12
N HIS A 424 19.50 11.97 -32.80
CA HIS A 424 19.44 13.04 -31.82
C HIS A 424 19.92 12.60 -30.42
N SER A 425 20.58 13.51 -29.71
CA SER A 425 21.05 13.32 -28.32
C SER A 425 19.95 13.26 -27.25
N SER A 426 18.67 13.23 -27.64
CA SER A 426 17.55 13.18 -26.72
C SER A 426 16.56 12.12 -27.17
N GLY A 427 16.30 11.15 -26.30
CA GLY A 427 15.31 10.09 -26.51
C GLY A 427 13.85 10.56 -26.52
N PHE A 428 13.58 11.88 -26.44
CA PHE A 428 12.23 12.46 -26.48
C PHE A 428 11.93 13.31 -27.71
N LYS A 429 12.89 13.47 -28.63
CA LYS A 429 12.66 14.35 -29.77
C LYS A 429 11.63 13.77 -30.73
N TYR A 430 11.80 12.52 -31.11
CA TYR A 430 10.94 11.87 -32.09
C TYR A 430 10.04 10.84 -31.42
N ALA A 431 8.79 10.81 -31.83
CA ALA A 431 7.86 9.77 -31.44
C ALA A 431 7.09 9.23 -32.64
N MET A 432 6.73 7.96 -32.56
CA MET A 432 5.99 7.24 -33.57
C MET A 432 4.60 6.89 -33.06
N GLN A 433 3.62 6.98 -33.95
CA GLN A 433 2.29 6.43 -33.76
C GLN A 433 1.89 5.62 -34.99
N ILE A 434 1.39 4.42 -34.74
CA ILE A 434 0.81 3.57 -35.78
C ILE A 434 -0.70 3.78 -35.78
N THR A 435 -1.26 3.88 -36.98
CA THR A 435 -2.70 3.99 -37.19
C THR A 435 -3.18 2.83 -38.05
N VAL A 436 -4.28 2.22 -37.65
CA VAL A 436 -4.91 1.08 -38.32
C VAL A 436 -6.34 1.46 -38.67
N GLU A 437 -6.72 1.26 -39.92
CA GLU A 437 -8.09 1.39 -40.40
C GLU A 437 -8.69 0.00 -40.59
N SER A 438 -9.82 -0.26 -39.94
CA SER A 438 -10.53 -1.54 -40.08
C SER A 438 -11.36 -1.59 -41.37
N SER A 439 -11.80 -2.78 -41.75
CA SER A 439 -12.77 -2.99 -42.83
C SER A 439 -14.12 -2.30 -42.60
N GLU A 440 -14.43 -1.95 -41.35
CA GLU A 440 -15.67 -1.25 -40.96
C GLU A 440 -15.49 0.28 -40.96
N GLY A 441 -14.31 0.78 -41.33
CA GLY A 441 -13.97 2.21 -41.34
C GLY A 441 -13.61 2.79 -39.96
N SER A 442 -13.50 1.95 -38.92
CA SER A 442 -13.06 2.40 -37.60
C SER A 442 -11.55 2.57 -37.58
N ILE A 443 -11.06 3.66 -36.96
CA ILE A 443 -9.63 3.95 -36.84
C ILE A 443 -9.15 3.62 -35.43
N CYS A 444 -8.08 2.84 -35.33
CA CYS A 444 -7.37 2.52 -34.09
C CYS A 444 -5.98 3.15 -34.12
N TYR A 445 -5.53 3.67 -32.97
CA TYR A 445 -4.23 4.30 -32.81
C TYR A 445 -3.41 3.55 -31.76
N SER A 446 -2.12 3.38 -32.01
CA SER A 446 -1.20 2.97 -30.95
C SER A 446 -0.97 4.12 -29.96
N ASP A 447 -0.46 3.78 -28.78
CA ASP A 447 0.20 4.77 -27.93
C ASP A 447 1.31 5.48 -28.71
N MET A 448 1.53 6.76 -28.38
CA MET A 448 2.66 7.53 -28.89
C MET A 448 3.96 7.03 -28.24
N ARG A 449 4.87 6.50 -29.05
CA ARG A 449 6.13 5.87 -28.60
C ARG A 449 7.32 6.71 -29.00
N PHE A 450 8.00 7.28 -28.00
CA PHE A 450 9.27 7.98 -28.22
C PHE A 450 10.35 6.96 -28.55
N PHE A 451 11.27 7.28 -29.45
CA PHE A 451 12.37 6.38 -29.81
C PHE A 451 13.69 7.14 -29.89
N SER A 452 14.80 6.42 -29.78
CA SER A 452 16.15 6.93 -30.01
C SER A 452 16.90 5.96 -30.92
N VAL A 453 17.61 6.50 -31.92
CA VAL A 453 18.45 5.70 -32.82
C VAL A 453 19.77 5.35 -32.14
N GLU A 454 20.28 6.25 -31.31
CA GLU A 454 21.56 6.14 -30.59
C GLU A 454 21.50 5.28 -29.34
N GLY A 455 20.31 4.87 -28.91
CA GLY A 455 20.14 4.17 -27.64
C GLY A 455 19.93 5.09 -26.44
N GLU A 456 19.69 6.40 -26.67
CA GLU A 456 19.44 7.36 -25.61
C GLU A 456 18.11 7.07 -24.91
N VAL A 457 18.21 6.74 -23.62
CA VAL A 457 17.06 6.41 -22.79
C VAL A 457 16.32 7.70 -22.43
N GLY A 458 15.07 7.79 -22.85
CA GLY A 458 14.18 8.89 -22.45
C GLY A 458 13.87 8.81 -20.96
N GLU A 459 13.69 9.96 -20.32
CA GLU A 459 13.23 9.99 -18.92
C GLU A 459 11.82 9.37 -18.79
N PHE A 460 11.58 8.70 -17.68
CA PHE A 460 10.24 8.22 -17.35
C PHE A 460 9.96 8.56 -15.89
N HIS A 461 9.02 9.49 -15.69
CA HIS A 461 8.71 10.01 -14.37
C HIS A 461 7.50 9.29 -13.78
N LEU A 462 7.69 8.65 -12.64
CA LEU A 462 6.60 8.16 -11.81
C LEU A 462 5.92 9.35 -11.12
N THR A 463 4.60 9.26 -10.92
CA THR A 463 3.90 10.19 -10.01
C THR A 463 4.44 10.01 -8.59
N ALA A 464 4.26 11.01 -7.71
CA ALA A 464 4.73 10.90 -6.32
C ALA A 464 4.16 9.66 -5.60
N SER A 465 2.88 9.34 -5.82
CA SER A 465 2.24 8.15 -5.25
C SER A 465 2.82 6.85 -5.84
N ALA A 466 3.02 6.80 -7.16
CA ALA A 466 3.67 5.67 -7.83
C ALA A 466 5.11 5.46 -7.34
N PHE A 467 5.88 6.54 -7.16
CA PHE A 467 7.24 6.46 -6.63
C PHE A 467 7.28 5.90 -5.21
N ILE A 468 6.35 6.31 -4.34
CA ILE A 468 6.26 5.81 -2.96
C ILE A 468 6.00 4.29 -2.92
N VAL A 469 5.18 3.75 -3.82
CA VAL A 469 4.85 2.32 -3.82
C VAL A 469 5.82 1.46 -4.64
N PHE A 470 6.39 1.99 -5.72
CA PHE A 470 7.15 1.22 -6.71
C PHE A 470 8.66 1.57 -6.73
N GLY A 471 8.97 2.85 -6.49
CA GLY A 471 10.34 3.34 -6.42
C GLY A 471 11.03 2.98 -5.10
N PHE A 472 10.28 3.02 -4.00
CA PHE A 472 10.80 2.97 -2.63
C PHE A 472 11.03 1.55 -2.11
N ARG A 473 12.12 1.32 -1.36
CA ARG A 473 12.42 0.03 -0.73
C ARG A 473 11.87 -0.03 0.69
N TRP A 474 10.65 -0.53 0.82
CA TRP A 474 9.93 -0.53 2.10
C TRP A 474 10.57 -1.37 3.20
N GLU A 475 11.20 -2.50 2.86
CA GLU A 475 11.96 -3.32 3.82
C GLU A 475 13.01 -2.52 4.59
N ARG A 476 13.72 -1.60 3.91
CA ARG A 476 14.72 -0.73 4.54
C ARG A 476 14.10 0.47 5.25
N ALA A 477 13.03 1.01 4.70
CA ALA A 477 12.41 2.21 5.24
C ALA A 477 11.58 1.95 6.50
N PHE A 478 10.88 0.81 6.56
CA PHE A 478 10.04 0.44 7.69
C PHE A 478 10.79 0.52 9.05
N PRO A 479 11.95 -0.13 9.25
CA PRO A 479 12.65 -0.05 10.52
C PRO A 479 13.13 1.38 10.83
N VAL A 480 13.55 2.16 9.83
CA VAL A 480 13.96 3.55 10.02
C VAL A 480 12.80 4.41 10.50
N LEU A 481 11.64 4.32 9.84
CA LEU A 481 10.43 5.06 10.21
C LEU A 481 9.94 4.65 11.60
N LEU A 482 9.91 3.35 11.88
CA LEU A 482 9.48 2.82 13.17
C LEU A 482 10.38 3.33 14.30
N TRP A 483 11.68 3.07 14.22
CA TRP A 483 12.60 3.37 15.32
C TRP A 483 12.88 4.86 15.47
N SER A 484 12.86 5.65 14.38
CA SER A 484 12.94 7.11 14.50
C SER A 484 11.73 7.68 15.24
N MET A 485 10.52 7.18 14.98
CA MET A 485 9.32 7.60 15.70
C MET A 485 9.33 7.12 17.15
N ILE A 486 9.74 5.88 17.43
CA ILE A 486 9.88 5.39 18.81
C ILE A 486 10.91 6.25 19.58
N LEU A 487 12.08 6.52 19.00
CA LEU A 487 13.09 7.39 19.60
C LEU A 487 12.54 8.80 19.84
N PHE A 488 11.80 9.36 18.89
CA PHE A 488 11.14 10.64 19.03
C PHE A 488 10.14 10.66 20.19
N LEU A 489 9.27 9.65 20.31
CA LEU A 489 8.30 9.53 21.39
C LEU A 489 9.00 9.38 22.76
N VAL A 490 10.05 8.56 22.84
CA VAL A 490 10.86 8.42 24.06
C VAL A 490 11.53 9.75 24.41
N ALA A 491 12.08 10.47 23.44
CA ALA A 491 12.67 11.79 23.65
C ALA A 491 11.63 12.81 24.15
N CYS A 492 10.43 12.82 23.58
CA CYS A 492 9.31 13.65 24.04
C CYS A 492 8.86 13.34 25.47
N LEU A 493 9.07 12.11 25.97
CA LEU A 493 8.80 11.75 27.36
C LEU A 493 9.97 12.08 28.29
N LEU A 494 11.21 11.76 27.91
CA LEU A 494 12.38 11.85 28.79
C LEU A 494 12.97 13.26 28.87
N ILE A 495 13.12 13.97 27.74
CA ILE A 495 13.76 15.29 27.72
C ILE A 495 13.01 16.29 28.60
N PRO A 496 11.67 16.45 28.49
CA PRO A 496 10.95 17.36 29.37
C PRO A 496 11.00 16.92 30.83
N LYS A 497 11.03 15.60 31.12
CA LYS A 497 11.12 15.10 32.50
C LYS A 497 12.45 15.46 33.15
N ILE A 498 13.56 15.26 32.44
CA ILE A 498 14.90 15.64 32.90
C ILE A 498 15.00 17.15 33.06
N PHE A 499 14.49 17.92 32.09
CA PHE A 499 14.49 19.38 32.17
C PHE A 499 13.66 19.90 33.35
N LEU A 500 12.50 19.31 33.61
CA LEU A 500 11.66 19.63 34.77
C LEU A 500 12.41 19.40 36.07
N TYR A 501 13.08 18.24 36.22
CA TYR A 501 13.89 17.94 37.40
C TYR A 501 14.98 19.01 37.62
N GLN A 502 15.66 19.45 36.55
CA GLN A 502 16.67 20.51 36.63
C GLN A 502 16.08 21.87 37.02
N LEU A 503 14.89 22.22 36.50
CA LEU A 503 14.19 23.46 36.89
C LEU A 503 13.77 23.44 38.36
N GLN A 504 13.21 22.32 38.82
CA GLN A 504 12.77 22.14 40.20
C GLN A 504 13.95 22.16 41.17
N LYS A 505 15.05 21.46 40.86
CA LYS A 505 16.28 21.48 41.65
C LYS A 505 16.87 22.89 41.82
N ARG A 506 16.70 23.75 40.82
CA ARG A 506 17.20 25.14 40.84
C ARG A 506 16.15 26.15 41.34
N GLY A 507 14.93 25.74 41.66
CA GLY A 507 13.84 26.64 42.06
C GLY A 507 13.32 27.57 40.95
N ARG A 508 13.65 27.32 39.67
CA ARG A 508 13.36 28.24 38.54
C ARG A 508 12.13 27.87 37.72
N TYR A 509 11.30 26.95 38.21
CA TYR A 509 10.13 26.48 37.46
C TYR A 509 9.11 27.61 37.23
N GLU A 510 8.76 28.37 38.28
CA GLU A 510 7.78 29.45 38.18
C GLU A 510 8.25 30.58 37.24
N GLU A 511 9.53 30.97 37.31
CA GLU A 511 10.15 31.93 36.40
C GLU A 511 10.02 31.47 34.94
N TRP A 512 10.27 30.19 34.71
CA TRP A 512 10.18 29.60 33.38
C TRP A 512 8.74 29.61 32.87
N VAL A 513 7.75 29.24 33.69
CA VAL A 513 6.32 29.29 33.32
C VAL A 513 5.87 30.71 33.00
N ILE A 514 6.20 31.69 33.85
CA ILE A 514 5.89 33.11 33.62
C ILE A 514 6.43 33.55 32.26
N SER A 515 7.67 33.18 31.94
CA SER A 515 8.33 33.55 30.69
C SER A 515 7.73 32.91 29.42
N VAL A 516 6.77 31.98 29.55
CA VAL A 516 5.94 31.48 28.44
C VAL A 516 4.78 32.43 28.16
N PHE A 517 4.13 32.93 29.22
CA PHE A 517 2.96 33.81 29.15
C PHE A 517 3.30 35.29 28.87
N THR A 518 4.52 35.75 29.17
CA THR A 518 4.95 37.14 28.89
C THR A 518 4.98 37.46 27.39
N PRO A 519 4.32 38.51 26.86
CA PRO A 519 4.31 38.85 25.43
C PRO A 519 5.72 38.97 24.81
N ALA A 520 5.86 38.65 23.52
CA ALA A 520 7.13 38.81 22.83
C ALA A 520 7.41 40.29 22.55
N SER A 521 8.59 40.77 22.97
CA SER A 521 9.03 42.15 22.74
C SER A 521 9.83 42.35 21.44
N SER A 522 10.16 41.27 20.73
CA SER A 522 10.93 41.30 19.48
C SER A 522 10.65 40.08 18.59
N THR A 523 11.04 40.16 17.31
CA THR A 523 10.95 39.05 16.35
C THR A 523 11.74 37.82 16.81
N ARG A 524 12.94 38.02 17.37
CA ARG A 524 13.75 36.93 17.94
C ARG A 524 13.05 36.28 19.15
N ALA A 525 12.42 37.07 20.02
CA ALA A 525 11.65 36.54 21.14
C ALA A 525 10.40 35.77 20.67
N ALA A 526 9.74 36.22 19.60
CA ALA A 526 8.62 35.51 18.97
C ALA A 526 9.07 34.16 18.39
N LEU A 527 10.22 34.10 17.70
CA LEU A 527 10.79 32.85 17.19
C LEU A 527 11.13 31.86 18.31
N VAL A 528 11.72 32.33 19.41
CA VAL A 528 11.98 31.49 20.59
C VAL A 528 10.69 30.91 21.16
N LYS A 529 9.59 31.69 21.18
CA LYS A 529 8.29 31.21 21.65
C LYS A 529 7.70 30.08 20.81
N ILE A 530 7.94 30.05 19.50
CA ILE A 530 7.47 28.98 18.61
C ILE A 530 7.98 27.61 19.08
N ILE A 531 9.20 27.55 19.62
CA ILE A 531 9.79 26.31 20.15
C ILE A 531 9.41 26.12 21.62
N LYS A 532 9.43 27.20 22.40
CA LYS A 532 9.24 27.17 23.85
C LYS A 532 7.82 26.78 24.26
N VAL A 533 6.79 27.19 23.52
CA VAL A 533 5.40 26.87 23.86
C VAL A 533 5.10 25.37 23.68
N PRO A 534 5.39 24.71 22.53
CA PRO A 534 5.24 23.26 22.41
C PRO A 534 6.06 22.49 23.44
N PHE A 535 7.29 22.94 23.72
CA PHE A 535 8.12 22.31 24.74
C PHE A 535 7.54 22.46 26.16
N TRP A 536 6.95 23.62 26.50
CA TRP A 536 6.21 23.80 27.75
C TRP A 536 5.02 22.86 27.85
N VAL A 537 4.26 22.68 26.76
CA VAL A 537 3.13 21.75 26.76
C VAL A 537 3.60 20.33 27.13
N MET A 538 4.70 19.87 26.53
CA MET A 538 5.31 18.59 26.89
C MET A 538 5.84 18.56 28.33
N LEU A 539 6.39 19.68 28.82
CA LEU A 539 6.87 19.83 30.19
C LEU A 539 5.74 19.66 31.21
N GLU A 540 4.56 20.24 30.96
CA GLU A 540 3.39 20.06 31.83
C GLU A 540 2.84 18.64 31.79
N GLY A 541 2.91 17.98 30.63
CA GLY A 541 2.66 16.54 30.54
C GLY A 541 3.61 15.74 31.44
N ALA A 542 4.91 16.03 31.40
CA ALA A 542 5.93 15.36 32.21
C ALA A 542 5.84 15.67 33.72
N ARG A 543 5.30 16.85 34.10
CA ARG A 543 5.03 17.23 35.49
C ARG A 543 3.91 16.41 36.11
N ASN A 544 2.96 15.93 35.30
CA ASN A 544 1.93 15.02 35.77
C ASN A 544 2.48 13.59 35.89
N ASN A 545 3.07 13.27 37.05
CA ASN A 545 3.77 11.99 37.31
C ASN A 545 2.96 10.74 36.92
N SER A 546 1.67 10.71 37.21
CA SER A 546 0.83 9.55 36.89
C SER A 546 0.60 9.39 35.39
N LEU A 547 0.41 10.49 34.65
CA LEU A 547 0.23 10.44 33.20
C LEU A 547 1.53 10.09 32.49
N TRP A 548 2.63 10.70 32.92
CA TRP A 548 3.95 10.39 32.41
C TRP A 548 4.30 8.92 32.65
N ALA A 549 4.09 8.40 33.87
CA ALA A 549 4.34 6.99 34.19
C ALA A 549 3.43 6.06 33.37
N GLY A 550 2.16 6.42 33.18
CA GLY A 550 1.22 5.67 32.35
C GLY A 550 1.67 5.61 30.88
N MET A 551 2.03 6.75 30.28
CA MET A 551 2.54 6.81 28.91
C MET A 551 3.85 6.07 28.74
N PHE A 552 4.80 6.24 29.68
CA PHE A 552 6.08 5.54 29.65
C PHE A 552 5.89 4.03 29.75
N THR A 553 5.08 3.56 30.70
CA THR A 553 4.76 2.13 30.86
C THR A 553 4.07 1.58 29.60
N TYR A 554 3.15 2.35 29.01
CA TYR A 554 2.48 1.94 27.79
C TYR A 554 3.43 1.82 26.60
N MET A 555 4.42 2.72 26.47
CA MET A 555 5.48 2.63 25.46
C MET A 555 6.37 1.41 25.68
N VAL A 556 6.82 1.17 26.91
CA VAL A 556 7.59 -0.04 27.24
C VAL A 556 6.79 -1.30 26.92
N TYR A 557 5.48 -1.30 27.21
CA TYR A 557 4.60 -2.40 26.86
C TYR A 557 4.59 -2.69 25.36
N LEU A 558 4.32 -1.68 24.52
CA LEU A 558 4.22 -1.85 23.07
C LEU A 558 5.54 -2.29 22.43
N ILE A 559 6.69 -1.99 23.06
CA ILE A 559 8.00 -2.41 22.55
C ILE A 559 8.31 -3.86 22.94
N ILE A 560 8.02 -4.26 24.18
CA ILE A 560 8.51 -5.54 24.74
C ILE A 560 7.47 -6.67 24.61
N PHE A 561 6.19 -6.35 24.84
CA PHE A 561 5.14 -7.35 24.98
C PHE A 561 4.31 -7.49 23.70
N PRO A 562 3.64 -8.64 23.50
CA PRO A 562 2.73 -8.78 22.39
C PRO A 562 1.58 -7.79 22.54
N TRP A 563 1.21 -7.12 21.45
CA TRP A 563 0.10 -6.18 21.45
C TRP A 563 -1.22 -6.94 21.67
N PHE A 564 -1.35 -8.08 21.00
CA PHE A 564 -2.48 -8.99 21.11
C PHE A 564 -2.13 -10.35 20.48
N SER A 565 -3.01 -11.32 20.66
CA SER A 565 -2.98 -12.62 19.97
C SER A 565 -4.21 -12.78 19.08
N GLY A 566 -4.07 -13.49 17.96
CA GLY A 566 -5.13 -13.61 16.98
C GLY A 566 -4.97 -14.79 16.02
N ARG A 567 -6.06 -15.08 15.30
CA ARG A 567 -6.10 -16.13 14.26
C ARG A 567 -5.43 -15.60 13.00
N ILE A 568 -4.20 -16.03 12.77
CA ILE A 568 -3.40 -15.67 11.59
C ILE A 568 -3.26 -16.81 10.57
N LEU A 569 -3.67 -18.03 10.95
CA LEU A 569 -3.68 -19.24 10.12
C LEU A 569 -5.10 -19.85 10.05
N GLY A 570 -5.20 -21.10 9.58
CA GLY A 570 -6.42 -21.91 9.61
C GLY A 570 -7.03 -22.03 11.01
N ASN A 571 -8.32 -22.36 11.10
CA ASN A 571 -9.05 -22.33 12.38
C ASN A 571 -8.53 -23.36 13.41
N ASP A 572 -7.95 -24.45 12.94
CA ASP A 572 -7.42 -25.55 13.75
C ASP A 572 -5.97 -25.31 14.22
N TYR A 573 -5.39 -24.16 13.89
CA TYR A 573 -4.04 -23.80 14.28
C TYR A 573 -4.01 -22.90 15.53
N PRO A 574 -2.93 -22.96 16.33
CA PRO A 574 -2.74 -22.09 17.48
C PRO A 574 -2.82 -20.60 17.12
N LEU A 575 -3.15 -19.77 18.11
CA LEU A 575 -3.12 -18.32 17.96
C LEU A 575 -1.68 -17.84 17.71
N GLY A 576 -1.55 -16.84 16.84
CA GLY A 576 -0.31 -16.09 16.70
C GLY A 576 -0.26 -14.92 17.68
N HIS A 577 0.95 -14.51 18.07
CA HIS A 577 1.20 -13.37 18.94
C HIS A 577 1.84 -12.23 18.13
N MET A 578 1.23 -11.06 18.14
CA MET A 578 1.69 -9.89 17.38
C MET A 578 2.61 -9.02 18.23
N TYR A 579 3.83 -8.78 17.75
CA TYR A 579 4.79 -7.86 18.33
C TYR A 579 5.08 -6.71 17.36
N ILE A 580 5.72 -5.66 17.87
CA ILE A 580 6.22 -4.55 17.04
C ILE A 580 7.28 -5.00 16.01
N HIS A 581 7.92 -6.15 16.26
CA HIS A 581 8.91 -6.81 15.42
C HIS A 581 8.36 -8.07 14.71
N GLY A 582 7.04 -8.18 14.52
CA GLY A 582 6.45 -9.25 13.71
C GLY A 582 5.65 -10.26 14.48
N TRP A 583 5.19 -11.28 13.77
CA TRP A 583 4.35 -12.33 14.34
C TRP A 583 5.20 -13.48 14.86
N THR A 584 4.73 -14.07 15.97
CA THR A 584 5.22 -15.36 16.49
C THR A 584 4.10 -16.38 16.46
N VAL A 585 4.36 -17.56 15.90
CA VAL A 585 3.36 -18.63 15.71
C VAL A 585 3.98 -20.02 15.72
N LYS A 586 3.17 -21.03 16.00
CA LYS A 586 3.49 -22.45 15.82
C LYS A 586 2.75 -22.97 14.56
N PRO A 587 3.40 -22.99 13.38
CA PRO A 587 2.70 -23.22 12.12
C PRO A 587 2.67 -24.68 11.68
N PHE A 588 3.42 -25.57 12.34
CA PHE A 588 3.52 -26.98 11.95
C PHE A 588 2.64 -27.84 12.85
N SER A 589 1.70 -28.57 12.25
CA SER A 589 0.90 -29.57 12.97
C SER A 589 1.74 -30.81 13.35
N ALA A 590 2.73 -31.15 12.52
CA ALA A 590 3.62 -32.30 12.73
C ALA A 590 4.73 -32.05 13.76
N ASP A 591 5.07 -30.78 14.03
CA ASP A 591 6.08 -30.40 15.03
C ASP A 591 5.53 -29.23 15.89
N PRO A 592 4.71 -29.54 16.92
CA PRO A 592 4.03 -28.53 17.73
C PRO A 592 4.98 -27.73 18.64
N GLU A 593 6.25 -28.09 18.74
CA GLU A 593 7.25 -27.35 19.52
C GLU A 593 7.95 -26.26 18.69
N LYS A 594 8.04 -26.44 17.36
CA LYS A 594 8.69 -25.47 16.47
C LYS A 594 7.90 -24.16 16.38
N THR A 595 8.42 -23.16 17.08
CA THR A 595 7.91 -21.79 17.07
C THR A 595 8.71 -20.94 16.08
N LEU A 596 8.01 -20.22 15.20
CA LEU A 596 8.62 -19.23 14.31
C LEU A 596 8.29 -17.83 14.83
N SER A 597 9.30 -16.96 14.87
CA SER A 597 9.20 -15.57 15.30
C SER A 597 9.73 -14.62 14.24
N GLY A 598 9.31 -13.36 14.29
CA GLY A 598 9.77 -12.34 13.33
C GLY A 598 9.14 -12.48 11.94
N LEU A 599 8.02 -13.21 11.82
CA LEU A 599 7.30 -13.34 10.54
C LEU A 599 6.66 -12.00 10.15
N ALA A 600 6.47 -11.82 8.83
CA ALA A 600 5.78 -10.69 8.23
C ALA A 600 6.44 -9.33 8.49
N ILE A 601 7.77 -9.30 8.57
CA ILE A 601 8.54 -8.07 8.46
C ILE A 601 8.89 -7.91 6.97
N PRO A 602 8.51 -6.80 6.30
CA PRO A 602 7.98 -5.57 6.88
C PRO A 602 6.45 -5.44 6.79
N ASP A 603 5.69 -6.46 6.38
CA ASP A 603 4.23 -6.42 6.16
C ASP A 603 3.44 -5.81 7.32
N ILE A 604 3.84 -6.07 8.56
CA ILE A 604 3.24 -5.49 9.77
C ILE A 604 3.27 -3.95 9.79
N MET A 605 4.01 -3.29 8.90
CA MET A 605 4.02 -1.83 8.76
C MET A 605 2.60 -1.28 8.60
N GLY A 606 1.71 -2.02 7.93
CA GLY A 606 0.31 -1.64 7.72
C GLY A 606 -0.51 -1.61 9.02
N ILE A 607 0.02 -2.18 10.10
CA ILE A 607 -0.55 -2.15 11.45
C ILE A 607 0.24 -1.18 12.33
N VAL A 608 1.56 -1.35 12.39
CA VAL A 608 2.42 -0.68 13.37
C VAL A 608 2.57 0.82 13.07
N LEU A 609 2.90 1.21 11.83
CA LEU A 609 3.12 2.63 11.52
C LEU A 609 1.83 3.46 11.69
N PRO A 610 0.68 3.07 11.13
CA PRO A 610 -0.56 3.80 11.34
C PRO A 610 -0.95 3.92 12.82
N TYR A 611 -0.68 2.90 13.64
CA TYR A 611 -0.98 2.96 15.07
C TYR A 611 -0.05 3.92 15.83
N VAL A 612 1.27 3.81 15.62
CA VAL A 612 2.24 4.68 16.30
C VAL A 612 2.08 6.14 15.88
N TYR A 613 1.93 6.42 14.58
CA TYR A 613 1.77 7.78 14.07
C TYR A 613 0.36 8.35 14.26
N GLY A 614 -0.67 7.53 14.09
CA GLY A 614 -2.07 7.96 14.08
C GLY A 614 -2.78 7.89 15.42
N VAL A 615 -2.25 7.14 16.40
CA VAL A 615 -2.84 6.99 17.73
C VAL A 615 -1.87 7.44 18.82
N ILE A 616 -0.68 6.85 18.87
CA ILE A 616 0.25 7.06 20.00
C ILE A 616 0.81 8.48 20.05
N LEU A 617 1.32 9.00 18.92
CA LEU A 617 1.84 10.36 18.87
C LEU A 617 0.75 11.40 19.20
N PRO A 618 -0.43 11.40 18.55
CA PRO A 618 -1.53 12.30 18.91
C PRO A 618 -1.97 12.15 20.37
N LEU A 619 -1.98 10.94 20.92
CA LEU A 619 -2.28 10.70 22.32
C LEU A 619 -1.28 11.44 23.22
N LEU A 620 0.02 11.25 23.03
CA LEU A 620 1.03 11.95 23.84
C LEU A 620 0.84 13.49 23.79
N LEU A 621 0.57 14.02 22.60
CA LEU A 621 0.34 15.45 22.40
C LEU A 621 -0.92 15.94 23.11
N ILE A 622 -2.05 15.23 23.01
CA ILE A 622 -3.33 15.66 23.61
C ILE A 622 -3.29 15.58 25.14
N LEU A 623 -2.67 14.54 25.72
CA LEU A 623 -2.59 14.39 27.18
C LEU A 623 -1.71 15.50 27.79
N SER A 624 -0.63 15.84 27.09
CA SER A 624 0.25 16.96 27.45
C SER A 624 -0.48 18.31 27.32
N ALA A 625 -1.24 18.51 26.23
CA ALA A 625 -2.04 19.71 26.01
C ALA A 625 -3.13 19.91 27.07
N LEU A 626 -3.80 18.84 27.51
CA LEU A 626 -4.77 18.89 28.61
C LEU A 626 -4.12 19.28 29.94
N SER A 627 -2.90 18.78 30.19
CA SER A 627 -2.13 19.14 31.39
C SER A 627 -1.71 20.61 31.35
N ALA A 628 -1.27 21.08 30.18
CA ALA A 628 -0.88 22.46 29.96
C ALA A 628 -2.06 23.45 30.04
N GLU A 629 -3.20 23.11 29.44
CA GLU A 629 -4.44 23.92 29.51
C GLU A 629 -4.85 24.17 30.96
N LYS A 630 -4.82 23.12 31.79
CA LYS A 630 -5.11 23.25 33.22
C LYS A 630 -4.21 24.30 33.87
N VAL A 631 -2.90 24.23 33.64
CA VAL A 631 -1.93 25.13 34.26
C VAL A 631 -2.07 26.56 33.73
N ALA A 632 -2.37 26.75 32.45
CA ALA A 632 -2.68 28.06 31.90
C ALA A 632 -3.93 28.68 32.55
N CYS A 633 -4.99 27.90 32.78
CA CYS A 633 -6.18 28.37 33.50
C CYS A 633 -5.86 28.75 34.95
N GLU A 634 -5.09 27.92 35.67
CA GLU A 634 -4.67 28.20 37.05
C GLU A 634 -3.82 29.48 37.14
N PHE A 635 -2.88 29.67 36.19
CA PHE A 635 -2.07 30.88 36.07
C PHE A 635 -2.95 32.13 35.82
N HIS A 636 -3.89 32.04 34.87
CA HIS A 636 -4.74 33.15 34.52
C HIS A 636 -5.66 33.57 35.68
N ILE A 637 -6.32 32.62 36.35
CA ILE A 637 -7.15 32.89 37.54
C ILE A 637 -6.32 33.54 38.65
N THR A 638 -5.11 33.04 38.90
CA THR A 638 -4.22 33.61 39.93
C THR A 638 -3.77 35.02 39.55
N SER A 639 -3.52 35.30 38.27
CA SER A 639 -3.14 36.62 37.77
C SER A 639 -4.30 37.64 37.88
N LEU A 640 -5.53 37.22 37.55
CA LEU A 640 -6.74 38.02 37.72
C LEU A 640 -6.99 38.33 39.21
N ALA A 641 -6.86 37.34 40.09
CA ALA A 641 -7.03 37.53 41.53
C ALA A 641 -5.98 38.51 42.12
N LYS A 642 -4.74 38.47 41.62
CA LYS A 642 -3.68 39.44 42.00
C LYS A 642 -3.99 40.84 41.47
N TRP A 643 -4.53 40.96 40.26
CA TRP A 643 -4.92 42.24 39.66
C TRP A 643 -6.13 42.86 40.38
N GLN A 644 -7.15 42.08 40.71
CA GLN A 644 -8.31 42.51 41.52
C GLN A 644 -7.87 43.00 42.91
N LYS A 645 -7.01 42.26 43.61
CA LYS A 645 -6.45 42.71 44.90
C LYS A 645 -5.65 44.01 44.78
N LYS A 646 -4.94 44.21 43.67
CA LYS A 646 -4.20 45.46 43.42
C LYS A 646 -5.15 46.64 43.24
N ILE A 647 -6.27 46.45 42.54
CA ILE A 647 -7.31 47.47 42.38
C ILE A 647 -8.00 47.77 43.71
N GLU A 648 -8.39 46.74 44.47
CA GLU A 648 -8.99 46.90 45.80
C GLU A 648 -8.05 47.61 46.79
N SER A 649 -6.74 47.34 46.72
CA SER A 649 -5.73 48.05 47.53
C SER A 649 -5.49 49.49 47.11
N GLN A 650 -5.83 49.85 45.86
CA GLN A 650 -5.72 51.22 45.33
C GLN A 650 -7.03 52.01 45.50
N SER A 651 -8.14 51.36 45.89
CA SER A 651 -9.45 51.98 46.06
C SER A 651 -9.88 52.18 47.54
N GLN A 652 -9.01 51.98 48.52
CA GLN A 652 -9.28 52.38 49.91
C GLN A 652 -8.88 53.86 50.14
N PRO A 653 -9.79 54.74 50.62
CA PRO A 653 -9.41 56.09 51.03
C PRO A 653 -8.61 56.06 52.33
N GLN A 654 -7.50 56.80 52.38
CA GLN A 654 -6.83 57.15 53.63
C GLN A 654 -7.77 57.99 54.51
N SER A 655 -8.14 57.48 55.68
CA SER A 655 -8.56 58.31 56.81
C SER A 655 -7.67 58.01 58.02
N TYR A 656 -7.33 59.09 58.71
CA TYR A 656 -6.22 59.29 59.63
C TYR A 656 -6.24 58.44 60.91
N VAL A 657 -5.05 58.03 61.36
CA VAL A 657 -4.76 57.76 62.78
C VAL A 657 -4.20 59.04 63.40
N ALA A 658 -4.86 59.52 64.46
CA ALA A 658 -4.33 60.56 65.33
C ALA A 658 -3.63 59.92 66.55
N SER A 659 -2.45 60.45 66.93
CA SER A 659 -2.12 60.63 68.35
C SER A 659 -1.00 61.66 68.57
N LYS A 660 -1.35 62.69 69.38
CA LYS A 660 -0.54 63.44 70.36
C LYS A 660 0.60 64.36 69.89
N ALA A 661 0.39 65.66 70.04
CA ALA A 661 1.11 66.50 71.02
C ALA A 661 0.43 67.87 71.17
N ASP A 662 0.44 68.37 72.40
CA ASP A 662 -0.24 69.57 72.92
C ASP A 662 0.28 70.91 72.36
N ALA A 663 -0.58 71.93 72.30
CA ALA A 663 -0.52 73.13 73.16
C ALA A 663 -1.23 74.36 72.56
N ALA A 664 -1.93 75.07 73.45
CA ALA A 664 -2.19 76.52 73.49
C ALA A 664 -3.32 77.13 72.63
N LEU A 665 -4.32 77.67 73.37
CA LEU A 665 -4.94 79.02 73.25
C LEU A 665 -5.63 79.35 71.91
N ASP A 666 -6.80 79.97 71.81
CA ASP A 666 -7.71 80.64 72.73
C ASP A 666 -8.98 80.98 71.90
N ASN A 667 -10.10 81.16 72.59
CA ASN A 667 -11.28 81.94 72.22
C ASN A 667 -12.10 81.65 70.94
N GLY A 668 -13.37 81.29 71.19
CA GLY A 668 -14.43 82.28 70.93
C GLY A 668 -15.62 81.85 70.07
N GLY A 669 -16.64 81.29 70.73
CA GLY A 669 -18.07 81.47 70.41
C GLY A 669 -18.59 80.82 69.11
N SER A 670 -19.87 80.50 68.95
CA SER A 670 -21.03 80.49 69.83
C SER A 670 -22.18 79.96 68.98
N LEU A 671 -23.09 79.17 69.58
CA LEU A 671 -24.51 79.00 69.19
C LEU A 671 -24.75 78.22 67.87
N SER A 672 -25.75 77.35 67.75
CA SER A 672 -26.86 76.93 68.62
C SER A 672 -27.53 75.74 67.94
N GLU A 673 -28.06 74.81 68.77
CA GLU A 673 -29.37 74.13 68.66
C GLU A 673 -29.79 73.53 67.31
N GLY A 674 -30.31 72.32 67.19
CA GLY A 674 -30.86 71.30 68.09
C GLY A 674 -31.30 70.16 67.15
N GLU A 675 -31.19 68.90 67.52
CA GLU A 675 -32.34 68.11 68.03
C GLU A 675 -33.56 68.17 67.07
N ILE A 676 -34.20 67.10 66.60
CA ILE A 676 -34.42 65.77 67.19
C ILE A 676 -35.21 64.95 66.13
N THR A 677 -34.89 63.65 66.05
CA THR A 677 -35.73 62.45 65.78
C THR A 677 -36.86 62.40 64.73
N GLY A 678 -37.01 61.19 64.17
CA GLY A 678 -38.31 60.60 63.80
C GLY A 678 -38.50 60.47 62.28
N SER A 679 -38.21 59.32 61.66
CA SER A 679 -38.95 58.06 61.65
C SER A 679 -40.31 58.12 60.93
N ILE A 680 -40.47 57.15 60.02
CA ILE A 680 -41.71 56.53 59.52
C ILE A 680 -42.31 57.06 58.20
N LYS A 681 -42.19 56.19 57.17
CA LYS A 681 -43.10 55.89 56.04
C LYS A 681 -43.45 57.07 55.09
N GLU A 682 -43.73 56.89 53.82
CA GLU A 682 -44.40 55.81 53.11
C GLU A 682 -44.12 55.99 51.61
N GLU A 683 -44.28 54.91 50.85
CA GLU A 683 -44.18 54.87 49.39
C GLU A 683 -45.19 55.80 48.71
N MET A 684 -44.77 56.48 47.65
CA MET A 684 -45.66 56.75 46.51
C MET A 684 -44.86 56.88 45.22
N GLN A 685 -45.08 55.91 44.33
CA GLN A 685 -44.69 55.95 42.93
C GLN A 685 -45.55 56.97 42.18
N THR A 686 -44.95 57.73 41.25
CA THR A 686 -45.56 58.10 39.97
C THR A 686 -44.48 58.62 39.00
N HIS A 687 -44.47 58.05 37.79
CA HIS A 687 -44.34 58.70 36.46
C HIS A 687 -43.30 59.84 36.27
N GLU A 688 -42.49 59.95 35.23
CA GLU A 688 -42.54 59.50 33.84
C GLU A 688 -41.23 59.96 33.14
N SER A 689 -40.97 59.43 31.95
CA SER A 689 -40.15 59.99 30.85
C SER A 689 -38.61 59.89 30.88
N ASP A 690 -38.15 59.00 30.01
CA ASP A 690 -36.97 59.01 29.14
C ASP A 690 -36.11 60.28 29.07
N ALA A 691 -34.80 60.13 29.32
CA ALA A 691 -33.73 60.38 28.33
C ALA A 691 -32.32 60.18 28.93
N VAL A 692 -31.64 59.16 28.41
CA VAL A 692 -30.22 59.12 28.01
C VAL A 692 -29.21 59.96 28.82
N THR A 693 -28.33 59.27 29.56
CA THR A 693 -26.89 59.60 29.54
C THR A 693 -26.05 58.35 29.80
N GLU A 694 -25.21 58.03 28.82
CA GLU A 694 -24.21 56.96 28.80
C GLU A 694 -23.14 57.11 29.89
N ASN A 695 -22.34 56.03 29.98
CA ASN A 695 -20.94 55.93 30.45
C ASN A 695 -20.73 55.55 31.94
N ARG A 696 -20.07 54.43 32.31
CA ARG A 696 -19.17 53.50 31.60
C ARG A 696 -19.29 52.07 32.16
N GLY A 697 -19.92 51.18 31.41
CA GLY A 697 -19.64 49.74 31.49
C GLY A 697 -18.32 49.46 30.76
N GLY A 698 -17.28 49.12 31.50
CA GLY A 698 -16.03 48.62 30.92
C GLY A 698 -16.25 47.22 30.35
N LYS A 699 -16.19 47.08 29.03
CA LYS A 699 -16.09 45.82 28.30
C LYS A 699 -14.97 44.95 28.90
N HIS A 700 -15.32 43.91 29.64
CA HIS A 700 -14.40 42.81 29.90
C HIS A 700 -14.42 41.91 28.66
N ASP A 701 -13.34 41.93 27.88
CA ASP A 701 -13.11 40.99 26.78
C ASP A 701 -13.30 39.54 27.24
N HIS A 702 -14.11 38.79 26.51
CA HIS A 702 -14.36 37.35 26.73
C HIS A 702 -13.04 36.54 26.64
N CYS A 703 -12.41 36.29 27.79
CA CYS A 703 -11.21 35.46 27.85
C CYS A 703 -11.55 33.99 27.55
N ARG A 704 -11.16 33.50 26.36
CA ARG A 704 -11.36 32.11 25.90
C ARG A 704 -10.79 31.03 26.84
N LEU A 705 -9.83 31.38 27.71
CA LEU A 705 -9.26 30.51 28.75
C LEU A 705 -10.18 30.41 29.99
N CYS A 706 -10.90 31.48 30.36
CA CYS A 706 -11.85 31.47 31.47
C CYS A 706 -13.10 30.62 31.16
N GLU A 707 -13.55 30.62 29.91
CA GLU A 707 -14.68 29.80 29.43
C GLU A 707 -14.24 28.37 29.01
N ARG A 708 -12.95 28.04 29.16
CA ARG A 708 -12.32 26.77 28.76
C ARG A 708 -12.66 26.35 27.32
N PHE A 709 -12.78 27.31 26.41
CA PHE A 709 -13.07 27.04 25.00
C PHE A 709 -11.97 26.15 24.37
N ILE A 710 -10.70 26.38 24.75
CA ILE A 710 -9.56 25.53 24.36
C ILE A 710 -9.79 24.07 24.77
N ARG A 711 -10.32 23.84 25.99
CA ARG A 711 -10.62 22.49 26.47
C ARG A 711 -11.69 21.80 25.63
N LYS A 712 -12.72 22.51 25.16
CA LYS A 712 -13.73 21.95 24.24
C LYS A 712 -13.07 21.44 22.95
N GLY A 713 -12.13 22.19 22.38
CA GLY A 713 -11.31 21.74 21.25
C GLY A 713 -10.45 20.51 21.57
N LEU A 714 -9.81 20.48 22.75
CA LEU A 714 -9.03 19.32 23.20
C LEU A 714 -9.91 18.07 23.41
N PHE A 715 -11.15 18.23 23.88
CA PHE A 715 -12.12 17.13 23.99
C PHE A 715 -12.48 16.54 22.61
N LEU A 716 -12.69 17.39 21.60
CA LEU A 716 -12.89 16.91 20.22
C LEU A 716 -11.66 16.15 19.72
N GLY A 717 -10.46 16.63 20.03
CA GLY A 717 -9.20 15.91 19.75
C GLY A 717 -9.14 14.53 20.44
N CYS A 718 -9.53 14.45 21.72
CA CYS A 718 -9.63 13.18 22.45
C CYS A 718 -10.64 12.23 21.80
N ALA A 719 -11.80 12.72 21.38
CA ALA A 719 -12.81 11.93 20.69
C ALA A 719 -12.28 11.41 19.34
N GLY A 720 -11.56 12.24 18.57
CA GLY A 720 -10.90 11.83 17.33
C GLY A 720 -9.86 10.72 17.54
N ILE A 721 -9.03 10.83 18.60
CA ILE A 721 -8.05 9.80 18.95
C ILE A 721 -8.74 8.50 19.39
N ALA A 722 -9.77 8.60 20.24
CA ALA A 722 -10.54 7.44 20.68
C ALA A 722 -11.24 6.74 19.50
N TYR A 723 -11.80 7.52 18.56
CA TYR A 723 -12.41 6.98 17.34
C TYR A 723 -11.39 6.26 16.46
N ASN A 724 -10.22 6.88 16.20
CA ASN A 724 -9.16 6.25 15.42
C ASN A 724 -8.65 4.97 16.10
N HIS A 725 -8.41 5.01 17.42
CA HIS A 725 -8.02 3.84 18.21
C HIS A 725 -9.04 2.71 18.11
N TRP A 726 -10.34 3.02 18.28
CA TRP A 726 -11.42 2.05 18.16
C TRP A 726 -11.50 1.45 16.75
N ARG A 727 -11.29 2.27 15.71
CA ARG A 727 -11.23 1.80 14.32
C ARG A 727 -10.08 0.80 14.12
N PHE A 728 -8.89 1.07 14.67
CA PHE A 728 -7.77 0.12 14.61
C PHE A 728 -8.08 -1.18 15.34
N CYS A 729 -8.59 -1.10 16.57
CA CYS A 729 -9.01 -2.27 17.34
C CYS A 729 -10.06 -3.09 16.59
N SER A 730 -11.07 -2.43 16.01
CA SER A 730 -12.13 -3.08 15.23
C SER A 730 -11.58 -3.74 13.96
N THR A 731 -10.60 -3.11 13.30
CA THR A 731 -9.94 -3.69 12.13
C THR A 731 -9.15 -4.95 12.49
N MET A 732 -8.39 -4.92 13.60
CA MET A 732 -7.65 -6.09 14.07
C MET A 732 -8.58 -7.21 14.55
N LEU A 733 -9.67 -6.86 15.24
CA LEU A 733 -10.73 -7.77 15.64
C LEU A 733 -11.39 -8.45 14.43
N GLY A 734 -11.68 -7.67 13.38
CA GLY A 734 -12.18 -8.20 12.12
C GLY A 734 -11.20 -9.18 11.49
N ALA A 735 -9.95 -8.78 11.32
CA ALA A 735 -8.93 -9.56 10.61
C ALA A 735 -8.53 -10.86 11.35
N TYR A 736 -8.36 -10.78 12.67
CA TYR A 736 -7.73 -11.83 13.48
C TYR A 736 -8.65 -12.43 14.56
N GLY A 737 -9.89 -11.96 14.67
CA GLY A 737 -10.92 -12.53 15.54
C GLY A 737 -10.92 -12.02 16.99
N PRO A 738 -11.85 -12.53 17.84
CA PRO A 738 -12.18 -11.97 19.16
C PRO A 738 -11.06 -12.05 20.20
N MET A 739 -10.07 -12.92 20.00
CA MET A 739 -8.94 -13.06 20.93
C MET A 739 -8.08 -11.80 21.02
N VAL A 740 -8.18 -10.90 20.04
CA VAL A 740 -7.56 -9.57 20.08
C VAL A 740 -8.01 -8.80 21.34
N LEU A 741 -9.29 -8.89 21.72
CA LEU A 741 -9.83 -8.20 22.89
C LEU A 741 -9.40 -8.85 24.21
N VAL A 742 -9.33 -10.18 24.24
CA VAL A 742 -9.05 -10.96 25.46
C VAL A 742 -7.57 -10.90 25.81
N THR A 743 -6.71 -11.02 24.80
CA THR A 743 -5.25 -11.16 24.98
C THR A 743 -4.48 -9.85 24.82
N GLY A 744 -5.14 -8.80 24.32
CA GLY A 744 -4.55 -7.47 24.16
C GLY A 744 -5.17 -6.39 25.05
N PRO A 745 -5.43 -6.62 26.36
CA PRO A 745 -6.11 -5.63 27.19
C PRO A 745 -5.35 -4.29 27.27
N ALA A 746 -4.02 -4.32 27.27
CA ALA A 746 -3.22 -3.11 27.24
C ALA A 746 -3.33 -2.38 25.88
N TYR A 747 -3.32 -3.12 24.76
CA TYR A 747 -3.53 -2.54 23.43
C TYR A 747 -4.93 -1.90 23.34
N VAL A 748 -5.98 -2.61 23.74
CA VAL A 748 -7.38 -2.17 23.60
C VAL A 748 -7.74 -1.06 24.60
N TRP A 749 -7.40 -1.22 25.88
CA TRP A 749 -7.86 -0.33 26.95
C TRP A 749 -6.84 0.70 27.39
N GLY A 750 -5.58 0.60 26.96
CA GLY A 750 -4.51 1.55 27.32
C GLY A 750 -4.86 2.99 26.92
N VAL A 751 -5.25 3.20 25.65
CA VAL A 751 -5.61 4.54 25.13
C VAL A 751 -6.83 5.12 25.85
N PRO A 752 -7.99 4.42 25.95
CA PRO A 752 -9.14 4.91 26.73
C PRO A 752 -8.80 5.21 28.19
N ALA A 753 -8.05 4.34 28.87
CA ALA A 753 -7.69 4.52 30.27
C ALA A 753 -6.83 5.78 30.48
N LEU A 754 -5.85 6.02 29.61
CA LEU A 754 -4.99 7.21 29.65
C LEU A 754 -5.77 8.49 29.37
N LEU A 755 -6.68 8.48 28.38
CA LEU A 755 -7.57 9.61 28.10
C LEU A 755 -8.46 9.93 29.29
N MET A 756 -9.18 8.94 29.82
CA MET A 756 -10.11 9.12 30.94
C MET A 756 -9.39 9.58 32.21
N SER A 757 -8.24 8.97 32.54
CA SER A 757 -7.40 9.37 33.67
C SER A 757 -6.95 10.84 33.54
N THR A 758 -6.54 11.25 32.34
CA THR A 758 -6.10 12.63 32.09
C THR A 758 -7.24 13.63 32.18
N LEU A 759 -8.39 13.33 31.58
CA LEU A 759 -9.57 14.17 31.64
C LEU A 759 -10.04 14.39 33.08
N PHE A 760 -10.04 13.32 33.88
CA PHE A 760 -10.38 13.38 35.30
C PHE A 760 -9.37 14.24 36.08
N ARG A 761 -8.06 14.00 35.93
CA ARG A 761 -7.00 14.72 36.67
C ARG A 761 -6.88 16.20 36.30
N THR A 762 -7.27 16.56 35.07
CA THR A 762 -7.22 17.94 34.59
C THR A 762 -8.54 18.69 34.77
N SER A 763 -9.62 18.02 35.19
CA SER A 763 -10.97 18.62 35.32
C SER A 763 -11.03 19.76 36.34
N LYS A 764 -10.46 19.56 37.54
CA LYS A 764 -10.47 20.53 38.64
C LYS A 764 -9.32 21.54 38.50
N VAL A 765 -9.67 22.82 38.41
CA VAL A 765 -8.75 23.97 38.44
C VAL A 765 -8.68 24.47 39.89
N ARG A 766 -7.49 24.53 40.49
CA ARG A 766 -7.34 25.01 41.89
C ARG A 766 -7.04 26.52 41.89
N SER A 767 -7.67 27.28 42.77
CA SER A 767 -7.50 28.74 42.92
C SER A 767 -6.43 29.17 43.93
N LYS A 768 -5.65 28.22 44.50
CA LYS A 768 -4.59 28.53 45.47
C LYS A 768 -3.20 28.46 44.82
N PRO A 769 -2.28 29.38 45.16
CA PRO A 769 -0.90 29.27 44.71
C PRO A 769 -0.29 27.95 45.20
N PRO A 770 0.65 27.34 44.45
CA PRO A 770 1.26 26.08 44.84
C PRO A 770 2.01 26.29 46.15
N ARG A 771 1.47 25.78 47.26
CA ARG A 771 2.29 25.50 48.44
C ARG A 771 3.04 24.21 48.13
N HIS A 772 4.35 24.25 48.36
CA HIS A 772 5.18 23.06 48.53
C HIS A 772 4.46 22.08 49.45
N GLU A 773 4.03 20.93 48.93
CA GLU A 773 3.97 19.72 49.75
C GLU A 773 5.43 19.30 49.93
N GLN A 774 5.92 19.44 51.16
CA GLN A 774 7.24 18.99 51.59
C GLN A 774 7.34 17.47 51.56
#